data_AF-A0A0C3CNT5-F1
#
_entry.id   AF-A0A0C3CNT5-F1
#
_cell.length_a   1.000
_cell.length_b   1.000
_cell.length_c   1.000
_cell.angle_alpha   90.00
_cell.angle_beta   90.00
_cell.angle_gamma   90.00
#
_symmetry.space_group_name_H-M   'P 1'
#
loop_
_entity.id
_entity.type
_entity.pdbx_description
1 polymer ?
#
loop_
_entity_poly.entity_id
_entity_poly.type
_entity_poly.pdbx_seq_one_letter_code
_entity_poly.pdbx_strand_id
1 'polypeptide(L)'
;MGNSNATNSYLETFAAPTLDHKKTYRIRGIPLEYKKIHVEQLLLSVLKLDGAQDAVQVKSLAMSPNHKTKMATVDFRTLPAGLSSSSNEWHFDIPDSYAENNGGEDDSDIIPKQPGITIDTHFKGITVLLSFKNVSQHKIDCIAISGLGGHAFGSFKERAESHMWLRDSLPSDLPNARIILYGYDTQLHGSHTFQDLEALASTLRSDLQTLAPRDPSNAESPTTPLIFIAHSLGGLLVKEAIIQMKRDKNHLALLDSVYGALFFGVPNQGMEIASLVPIVKDQPNRALLYSLGKESQILRNQSREFPKAFDSRDSEIFCFYETEMSPTAVLRGTEWKMKGPFSILVDSSSAKHGRPWENEAHHCLALKRNHSELIKFSRNDEDYGRVLTELKRMASAAIAIANQKSSIEADMPIMVRSAIDSVGMDLILPMLSVVDQGRHKSTIPCLDHDRPEFYWVFRNLDFKQWNNPRCSQVLWLSGPPERNIDRVSAYIVDLEKKTALKTEHIVLYFFCSSVSTNESIIDIFFHTLLYEIVRYLPMNEKRAVVKSFLLTLYEQAFKTATSPSWKTRQLKEEDPPNEKIKKLLKAPTNQLCAALEAALGYLHKREISIIVDGLDKKKIEFIMGVRAFVKCLQQRTPKAKILLTSGAQAEIKEVLSEFPCIEYDKERKG
;
A
#
# COMPACT_ATOMS: atom_id res chain seq x y z
N MET A 1 12.39 80.07 -27.28
CA MET A 1 12.17 78.93 -26.35
C MET A 1 10.87 78.27 -26.79
N GLY A 2 10.79 77.11 -27.41
CA GLY A 2 11.70 75.96 -27.51
C GLY A 2 10.86 74.69 -27.36
N ASN A 3 10.61 74.03 -28.50
CA ASN A 3 10.27 72.62 -28.75
C ASN A 3 9.01 72.00 -28.09
N SER A 4 7.96 71.62 -28.84
CA SER A 4 7.84 70.53 -29.84
C SER A 4 7.74 69.13 -29.21
N ASN A 5 6.56 68.51 -29.31
CA ASN A 5 6.46 67.05 -29.39
C ASN A 5 5.56 66.70 -30.57
N ALA A 6 6.26 66.47 -31.69
CA ALA A 6 5.71 65.92 -32.90
C ALA A 6 5.40 64.42 -32.70
N THR A 7 4.25 64.06 -33.24
CA THR A 7 3.89 62.73 -33.74
C THR A 7 5.09 61.93 -34.28
N ASN A 8 5.26 60.70 -33.77
CA ASN A 8 5.96 59.65 -34.51
C ASN A 8 5.08 58.41 -34.52
N SER A 9 4.29 58.30 -35.59
CA SER A 9 3.86 57.04 -36.19
C SER A 9 5.09 56.27 -36.66
N TYR A 10 4.93 54.97 -36.90
CA TYR A 10 5.92 53.98 -37.35
C TYR A 10 6.69 53.28 -36.23
N LEU A 11 6.18 52.10 -35.86
CA LEU A 11 6.89 50.81 -35.93
C LEU A 11 5.87 49.68 -35.73
N GLU A 12 5.01 49.48 -36.75
CA GLU A 12 4.50 48.14 -37.05
C GLU A 12 5.68 47.35 -37.64
N THR A 13 6.48 46.74 -36.78
CA THR A 13 7.45 45.75 -37.21
C THR A 13 6.72 44.43 -37.34
N PHE A 14 6.59 43.97 -38.58
CA PHE A 14 6.26 42.60 -38.96
C PHE A 14 6.85 41.61 -37.95
N ALA A 15 5.98 40.95 -37.20
CA ALA A 15 6.38 39.80 -36.42
C ALA A 15 6.88 38.74 -37.40
N ALA A 16 8.20 38.56 -37.44
CA ALA A 16 8.83 37.37 -38.01
C ALA A 16 8.13 36.13 -37.41
N PRO A 17 8.00 35.02 -38.17
CA PRO A 17 7.35 33.82 -37.67
C PRO A 17 7.98 33.44 -36.33
N THR A 18 7.18 33.48 -35.27
CA THR A 18 7.58 33.08 -33.93
C THR A 18 8.18 31.69 -34.04
N LEU A 19 9.47 31.53 -33.71
CA LEU A 19 10.11 30.23 -33.61
C LEU A 19 9.22 29.34 -32.74
N ASP A 20 8.62 28.32 -33.35
CA ASP A 20 7.89 27.28 -32.64
C ASP A 20 8.84 26.67 -31.61
N HIS A 21 8.57 26.92 -30.32
CA HIS A 21 9.46 26.57 -29.22
C HIS A 21 9.78 25.07 -29.29
N LYS A 22 11.04 24.71 -29.62
CA LYS A 22 11.52 23.34 -29.89
C LYS A 22 10.73 22.26 -29.13
N LYS A 23 9.80 21.62 -29.83
CA LYS A 23 8.97 20.52 -29.33
C LYS A 23 9.85 19.30 -29.12
N THR A 24 9.72 18.65 -27.96
CA THR A 24 10.40 17.39 -27.65
C THR A 24 9.48 16.21 -27.98
N TYR A 25 10.04 15.17 -28.57
CA TYR A 25 9.34 13.95 -28.98
C TYR A 25 9.77 12.79 -28.11
N ARG A 26 8.86 11.85 -27.85
CA ARG A 26 9.14 10.57 -27.23
C ARG A 26 9.21 9.50 -28.30
N ILE A 27 10.22 8.64 -28.25
CA ILE A 27 10.36 7.47 -29.12
C ILE A 27 10.19 6.23 -28.26
N ARG A 28 9.41 5.26 -28.73
CA ARG A 28 9.16 3.96 -28.10
C ARG A 28 9.47 2.84 -29.09
N GLY A 29 9.78 1.65 -28.58
CA GLY A 29 10.05 0.48 -29.41
C GLY A 29 11.48 0.41 -29.96
N ILE A 30 12.41 1.21 -29.43
CA ILE A 30 13.81 1.19 -29.88
C ILE A 30 14.43 -0.17 -29.52
N PRO A 31 15.19 -0.84 -30.41
CA PRO A 31 15.84 -2.11 -30.08
C PRO A 31 16.87 -2.00 -28.93
N LEU A 32 17.11 -3.09 -28.21
CA LEU A 32 17.92 -3.10 -26.99
C LEU A 32 19.42 -2.85 -27.24
N GLU A 33 19.91 -3.25 -28.39
CA GLU A 33 21.28 -3.09 -28.86
C GLU A 33 21.57 -1.66 -29.36
N TYR A 34 20.53 -0.87 -29.63
CA TYR A 34 20.68 0.48 -30.16
C TYR A 34 21.27 1.41 -29.09
N LYS A 35 22.36 2.07 -29.45
CA LYS A 35 22.98 3.17 -28.70
C LYS A 35 22.50 4.49 -29.28
N LYS A 36 22.85 5.60 -28.63
CA LYS A 36 22.49 6.96 -29.07
C LYS A 36 22.69 7.17 -30.58
N ILE A 37 23.87 6.83 -31.09
CA ILE A 37 24.22 7.00 -32.51
C ILE A 37 23.32 6.17 -33.45
N HIS A 38 22.96 4.95 -33.06
CA HIS A 38 22.06 4.09 -33.84
C HIS A 38 20.65 4.67 -33.89
N VAL A 39 20.18 5.27 -32.80
CA VAL A 39 18.87 5.95 -32.75
C VAL A 39 18.85 7.18 -33.65
N GLU A 40 19.92 7.99 -33.65
CA GLU A 40 20.05 9.14 -34.55
C GLU A 40 20.03 8.71 -36.02
N GLN A 41 20.79 7.67 -36.37
CA GLN A 41 20.81 7.09 -37.71
C GLN A 41 19.44 6.53 -38.13
N LEU A 42 18.76 5.80 -37.24
CA LEU A 42 17.42 5.27 -37.48
C LEU A 42 16.43 6.40 -37.78
N LEU A 43 16.44 7.47 -36.99
CA LEU A 43 15.52 8.60 -37.18
C LEU A 43 15.82 9.38 -38.45
N LEU A 44 17.09 9.57 -38.81
CA LEU A 44 17.46 10.18 -40.09
C LEU A 44 16.92 9.37 -41.27
N SER A 45 17.04 8.04 -41.21
CA SER A 45 16.55 7.12 -42.24
C SER A 45 15.02 7.12 -42.34
N VAL A 46 14.34 6.85 -41.23
CA VAL A 46 12.88 6.70 -41.17
C VAL A 46 12.15 8.00 -41.52
N LEU A 47 12.68 9.14 -41.09
CA LEU A 47 12.07 10.45 -41.33
C LEU A 47 12.57 11.12 -42.62
N LYS A 48 13.44 10.44 -43.39
CA LYS A 48 14.00 10.93 -44.65
C LYS A 48 14.62 12.33 -44.51
N LEU A 49 15.42 12.50 -43.46
CA LEU A 49 16.11 13.76 -43.20
C LEU A 49 17.45 13.77 -43.95
N ASP A 50 17.72 14.85 -44.69
CA ASP A 50 19.03 15.06 -45.31
C ASP A 50 20.09 15.03 -44.21
N GLY A 51 21.14 14.21 -44.38
CA GLY A 51 22.08 13.75 -43.36
C GLY A 51 22.97 14.80 -42.67
N ALA A 52 22.47 16.01 -42.41
CA ALA A 52 23.07 16.96 -41.50
C ALA A 52 23.15 16.32 -40.10
N GLN A 53 24.37 16.14 -39.59
CA GLN A 53 24.65 15.50 -38.30
C GLN A 53 23.89 16.13 -37.10
N ASP A 54 23.45 17.38 -37.21
CA ASP A 54 22.74 18.11 -36.15
C ASP A 54 21.21 18.13 -36.29
N ALA A 55 20.63 17.43 -37.26
CA ALA A 55 19.18 17.47 -37.50
C ALA A 55 18.37 16.83 -36.37
N VAL A 56 18.92 15.78 -35.75
CA VAL A 56 18.30 14.98 -34.68
C VAL A 56 19.17 15.04 -33.44
N GLN A 57 18.57 15.34 -32.29
CA GLN A 57 19.28 15.36 -31.01
C GLN A 57 18.61 14.40 -30.04
N VAL A 58 19.23 13.23 -29.82
CA VAL A 58 18.78 12.30 -28.78
C VAL A 58 19.22 12.85 -27.42
N LYS A 59 18.22 13.25 -26.61
CA LYS A 59 18.39 13.89 -25.30
C LYS A 59 18.33 12.90 -24.14
N SER A 60 17.64 11.78 -24.33
CA SER A 60 17.69 10.65 -23.41
C SER A 60 17.56 9.32 -24.13
N LEU A 61 18.04 8.25 -23.50
CA LEU A 61 17.86 6.87 -23.95
C LEU A 61 17.78 5.95 -22.73
N ALA A 62 16.71 5.19 -22.61
CA ALA A 62 16.40 4.40 -21.44
C ALA A 62 15.70 3.08 -21.78
N MET A 63 15.83 2.07 -20.94
CA MET A 63 15.06 0.84 -20.98
C MET A 63 13.58 1.15 -20.71
N SER A 64 12.70 0.58 -21.53
CA SER A 64 11.24 0.68 -21.31
C SER A 64 10.80 -0.22 -20.14
N PRO A 65 9.63 0.04 -19.52
CA PRO A 65 9.10 -0.79 -18.43
C PRO A 65 8.95 -2.27 -18.77
N ASN A 66 8.74 -2.61 -20.05
CA ASN A 66 8.60 -4.01 -20.46
C ASN A 66 9.95 -4.75 -20.57
N HIS A 67 11.09 -4.06 -20.43
CA HIS A 67 12.46 -4.57 -20.56
C HIS A 67 12.81 -5.22 -21.92
N LYS A 68 11.93 -5.11 -22.92
CA LYS A 68 12.11 -5.67 -24.27
C LYS A 68 12.58 -4.63 -25.29
N THR A 69 12.37 -3.35 -24.99
CA THR A 69 12.73 -2.23 -25.87
C THR A 69 13.27 -1.06 -25.06
N LYS A 70 13.82 -0.07 -25.76
CA LYS A 70 14.23 1.22 -25.23
C LYS A 70 13.25 2.32 -25.64
N MET A 71 13.35 3.44 -24.92
CA MET A 71 12.66 4.68 -25.17
C MET A 71 13.65 5.84 -25.16
N ALA A 72 13.34 6.90 -25.91
CA ALA A 72 14.18 8.08 -25.99
C ALA A 72 13.35 9.36 -25.97
N THR A 73 13.97 10.46 -25.55
CA THR A 73 13.48 11.81 -25.87
C THR A 73 14.37 12.45 -26.91
N VAL A 74 13.75 13.11 -27.89
CA VAL A 74 14.44 13.64 -29.07
C VAL A 74 13.95 15.05 -29.37
N ASP A 75 14.90 15.93 -29.65
CA ASP A 75 14.62 17.26 -30.19
C ASP A 75 15.06 17.29 -31.65
N PHE A 76 14.27 17.92 -32.52
CA PHE A 76 14.64 18.16 -33.92
C PHE A 76 15.01 19.63 -34.11
N ARG A 77 16.04 19.90 -34.91
CA ARG A 77 16.43 21.27 -35.26
C ARG A 77 15.37 21.94 -36.14
N THR A 78 14.84 21.17 -37.09
CA THR A 78 13.74 21.56 -37.98
C THR A 78 12.70 20.45 -37.92
N LEU A 79 11.42 20.81 -37.87
CA LEU A 79 10.33 19.83 -37.84
C LEU A 79 10.39 18.92 -39.08
N PRO A 80 10.56 17.59 -38.92
CA PRO A 80 10.54 16.67 -40.05
C PRO A 80 9.18 16.68 -40.74
N ALA A 81 9.16 16.67 -42.08
CA ALA A 81 7.92 16.63 -42.85
C ALA A 81 7.05 15.41 -42.49
N GLY A 82 7.68 14.27 -42.19
CA GLY A 82 7.00 13.06 -41.73
C GLY A 82 6.27 13.19 -40.37
N LEU A 83 6.53 14.26 -39.60
CA LEU A 83 5.89 14.58 -38.33
C LEU A 83 5.00 15.84 -38.40
N SER A 84 4.79 16.40 -39.60
CA SER A 84 4.10 17.68 -39.79
C SER A 84 2.57 17.61 -39.76
N SER A 85 1.99 16.40 -39.69
CA SER A 85 0.53 16.22 -39.61
C SER A 85 -0.07 16.72 -38.29
N SER A 86 -1.38 16.94 -38.22
CA SER A 86 -2.14 17.20 -36.99
C SER A 86 -2.17 16.03 -35.99
N SER A 87 -1.52 14.91 -36.29
CA SER A 87 -1.33 13.79 -35.35
C SER A 87 -0.44 14.18 -34.17
N ASN A 88 -0.54 13.41 -33.10
CA ASN A 88 0.35 13.47 -31.95
C ASN A 88 1.13 12.15 -31.72
N GLU A 89 0.93 11.16 -32.59
CA GLU A 89 1.57 9.84 -32.59
C GLU A 89 1.77 9.32 -34.02
N TRP A 90 2.92 8.70 -34.30
CA TRP A 90 3.32 8.19 -35.61
C TRP A 90 4.02 6.85 -35.45
N HIS A 91 3.82 5.94 -36.41
CA HIS A 91 4.39 4.60 -36.41
C HIS A 91 5.26 4.40 -37.64
N PHE A 92 6.41 3.77 -37.44
CA PHE A 92 7.37 3.52 -38.51
C PHE A 92 8.02 2.14 -38.34
N ASP A 93 8.20 1.44 -39.46
CA ASP A 93 8.94 0.17 -39.48
C ASP A 93 10.44 0.42 -39.43
N ILE A 94 11.18 -0.48 -38.77
CA ILE A 94 12.63 -0.47 -38.77
C ILE A 94 13.11 -1.16 -40.07
N PRO A 95 13.95 -0.50 -40.91
CA PRO A 95 14.41 -1.08 -42.16
C PRO A 95 15.20 -2.39 -41.98
N ASP A 96 14.98 -3.36 -42.89
CA ASP A 96 15.55 -4.72 -42.83
C ASP A 96 17.09 -4.77 -42.80
N SER A 97 17.77 -3.72 -43.28
CA SER A 97 19.24 -3.61 -43.21
C SER A 97 19.81 -3.57 -41.79
N TYR A 98 18.95 -3.46 -40.78
CA TYR A 98 19.31 -3.45 -39.36
C TYR A 98 18.70 -4.60 -38.54
N ALA A 99 17.98 -5.53 -39.17
CA ALA A 99 17.48 -6.75 -38.53
C ALA A 99 18.48 -7.88 -38.79
N GLU A 100 18.98 -8.55 -37.76
CA GLU A 100 19.88 -9.69 -37.92
C GLU A 100 19.16 -10.83 -38.69
N ASN A 101 19.72 -11.24 -39.82
CA ASN A 101 19.31 -12.40 -40.60
C ASN A 101 19.50 -13.69 -39.78
N ASN A 102 18.49 -14.10 -39.02
CA ASN A 102 18.39 -15.48 -38.57
C ASN A 102 17.74 -16.31 -39.69
N GLY A 103 18.56 -16.67 -40.68
CA GLY A 103 18.22 -17.70 -41.65
C GLY A 103 18.18 -19.07 -40.97
N GLY A 104 16.98 -19.52 -40.62
CA GLY A 104 16.69 -20.87 -40.16
C GLY A 104 15.36 -21.31 -40.74
N GLU A 105 15.31 -22.54 -41.23
CA GLU A 105 14.19 -23.17 -41.95
C GLU A 105 12.85 -23.01 -41.20
N ASP A 106 11.87 -22.44 -41.91
CA ASP A 106 10.61 -21.92 -41.36
C ASP A 106 9.52 -22.99 -41.44
N ASP A 107 9.40 -23.81 -40.39
CA ASP A 107 8.22 -24.65 -40.08
C ASP A 107 7.65 -24.24 -38.73
N SER A 108 7.44 -22.93 -38.54
CA SER A 108 6.76 -22.39 -37.37
C SER A 108 5.56 -21.56 -37.80
N ASP A 109 4.36 -21.85 -37.27
CA ASP A 109 3.13 -21.05 -37.44
C ASP A 109 3.24 -19.62 -36.84
N ILE A 110 4.44 -19.19 -36.44
CA ILE A 110 4.71 -17.90 -35.79
C ILE A 110 5.03 -16.88 -36.88
N ILE A 111 4.04 -16.06 -37.25
CA ILE A 111 4.27 -14.92 -38.14
C ILE A 111 5.13 -13.87 -37.40
N PRO A 112 6.39 -13.61 -37.81
CA PRO A 112 7.24 -12.64 -37.15
C PRO A 112 6.67 -11.24 -37.34
N LYS A 113 6.41 -10.53 -36.23
CA LYS A 113 5.97 -9.15 -36.28
C LYS A 113 7.14 -8.26 -36.69
N GLN A 114 7.00 -7.51 -37.79
CA GLN A 114 8.01 -6.55 -38.22
C GLN A 114 8.30 -5.54 -37.08
N PRO A 115 9.58 -5.33 -36.71
CA PRO A 115 9.93 -4.42 -35.64
C PRO A 115 9.68 -2.97 -36.09
N GLY A 116 9.13 -2.16 -35.19
CA GLY A 116 8.75 -0.77 -35.47
C GLY A 116 8.93 0.15 -34.27
N ILE A 117 9.10 1.43 -34.54
CA ILE A 117 9.14 2.49 -33.53
C ILE A 117 7.86 3.32 -33.55
N THR A 118 7.47 3.81 -32.38
CA THR A 118 6.41 4.82 -32.24
C THR A 118 7.03 6.13 -31.80
N ILE A 119 6.74 7.20 -32.52
CA ILE A 119 7.09 8.58 -32.16
C ILE A 119 5.82 9.25 -31.64
N ASP A 120 5.85 9.83 -30.45
CA ASP A 120 4.71 10.55 -29.89
C ASP A 120 5.11 11.88 -29.24
N THR A 121 4.12 12.76 -29.12
CA THR A 121 4.27 14.07 -28.50
C THR A 121 3.38 14.27 -27.29
N HIS A 122 2.59 13.26 -26.90
CA HIS A 122 1.64 13.38 -25.80
C HIS A 122 2.19 12.83 -24.47
N PHE A 123 3.21 11.97 -24.50
CA PHE A 123 3.86 11.43 -23.31
C PHE A 123 2.91 10.73 -22.31
N LYS A 124 1.83 10.09 -22.81
CA LYS A 124 0.87 9.34 -21.98
C LYS A 124 1.51 8.02 -21.53
N GLY A 125 1.17 7.57 -20.32
CA GLY A 125 1.79 6.43 -19.65
C GLY A 125 3.20 6.73 -19.15
N ILE A 126 3.99 5.68 -18.94
CA ILE A 126 5.34 5.78 -18.40
C ILE A 126 6.35 6.24 -19.47
N THR A 127 7.22 7.18 -19.09
CA THR A 127 8.41 7.57 -19.86
C THR A 127 9.64 7.54 -18.98
N VAL A 128 10.55 6.59 -19.21
CA VAL A 128 11.83 6.54 -18.50
C VAL A 128 12.81 7.50 -19.19
N LEU A 129 13.38 8.44 -18.44
CA LEU A 129 14.29 9.47 -18.96
C LEU A 129 15.76 9.08 -18.84
N LEU A 130 16.11 8.15 -17.97
CA LEU A 130 17.48 7.67 -17.81
C LEU A 130 17.48 6.18 -17.53
N SER A 131 18.45 5.47 -18.12
CA SER A 131 18.81 4.14 -17.66
C SER A 131 20.28 4.02 -17.37
N PHE A 132 20.58 3.12 -16.44
CA PHE A 132 21.93 2.83 -16.00
C PHE A 132 22.60 1.85 -16.95
N LYS A 133 23.91 1.97 -17.10
CA LYS A 133 24.70 0.96 -17.81
C LYS A 133 24.79 -0.33 -17.01
N ASN A 134 24.82 -0.23 -15.68
CA ASN A 134 24.83 -1.37 -14.78
C ASN A 134 23.61 -1.30 -13.86
N VAL A 135 22.84 -2.38 -13.79
CA VAL A 135 21.66 -2.50 -12.91
C VAL A 135 22.04 -2.24 -11.45
N SER A 136 23.27 -2.55 -11.04
CA SER A 136 23.75 -2.29 -9.67
C SER A 136 23.79 -0.81 -9.29
N GLN A 137 23.78 0.11 -10.26
CA GLN A 137 23.74 1.56 -10.04
C GLN A 137 22.32 2.07 -9.75
N HIS A 138 21.29 1.30 -10.13
CA HIS A 138 19.90 1.63 -9.85
C HIS A 138 19.63 1.36 -8.37
N LYS A 139 19.37 2.44 -7.61
CA LYS A 139 19.10 2.33 -6.17
C LYS A 139 17.75 2.92 -5.77
N ILE A 140 17.16 3.77 -6.60
CA ILE A 140 15.89 4.42 -6.30
C ILE A 140 15.14 4.78 -7.58
N ASP A 141 13.82 4.77 -7.52
CA ASP A 141 12.93 5.31 -8.55
C ASP A 141 12.43 6.70 -8.15
N CYS A 142 12.38 7.62 -9.12
CA CYS A 142 11.78 8.94 -8.96
C CYS A 142 10.71 9.12 -10.04
N ILE A 143 9.45 9.19 -9.62
CA ILE A 143 8.30 9.26 -10.53
C ILE A 143 7.66 10.63 -10.46
N ALA A 144 7.77 11.37 -11.56
CA ALA A 144 7.22 12.70 -11.70
C ALA A 144 5.83 12.68 -12.36
N ILE A 145 4.87 13.37 -11.75
CA ILE A 145 3.46 13.38 -12.17
C ILE A 145 2.97 14.84 -12.24
N SER A 146 2.51 15.26 -13.42
CA SER A 146 1.99 16.61 -13.66
C SER A 146 0.60 16.82 -13.06
N GLY A 147 0.11 18.06 -13.08
CA GLY A 147 -1.25 18.43 -12.66
C GLY A 147 -2.32 18.32 -13.74
N LEU A 148 -3.53 18.77 -13.40
CA LEU A 148 -4.72 18.79 -14.26
C LEU A 148 -4.45 19.49 -15.60
N GLY A 149 -4.73 18.80 -16.70
CA GLY A 149 -4.50 19.32 -18.06
C GLY A 149 -3.02 19.57 -18.41
N GLY A 150 -2.09 19.19 -17.53
CA GLY A 150 -0.66 19.41 -17.70
C GLY A 150 -0.03 18.34 -18.58
N HIS A 151 0.74 18.76 -19.57
CA HIS A 151 1.54 17.87 -20.41
C HIS A 151 2.68 17.24 -19.60
N ALA A 152 2.83 15.91 -19.59
CA ALA A 152 3.78 15.21 -18.70
C ALA A 152 5.24 15.68 -18.81
N PHE A 153 5.74 15.91 -20.04
CA PHE A 153 7.07 16.51 -20.24
C PHE A 153 7.08 18.04 -20.03
N GLY A 154 6.22 18.76 -20.77
CA GLY A 154 6.16 20.22 -20.75
C GLY A 154 5.84 20.87 -19.41
N SER A 155 5.20 20.16 -18.47
CA SER A 155 4.89 20.71 -17.14
C SER A 155 6.15 20.99 -16.32
N PHE A 156 7.22 20.23 -16.56
CA PHE A 156 8.51 20.36 -15.87
C PHE A 156 9.57 21.09 -16.72
N LYS A 157 9.21 21.53 -17.92
CA LYS A 157 10.08 22.28 -18.83
C LYS A 157 9.91 23.76 -18.57
N GLU A 158 11.00 24.53 -18.52
CA GLU A 158 10.91 25.98 -18.40
C GLU A 158 10.21 26.62 -19.60
N ARG A 159 9.61 27.80 -19.41
CA ARG A 159 8.81 28.44 -20.48
C ARG A 159 9.66 29.03 -21.61
N ALA A 160 10.83 29.58 -21.28
CA ALA A 160 11.63 30.37 -22.22
C ALA A 160 12.55 29.50 -23.09
N GLU A 161 13.11 28.43 -22.51
CA GLU A 161 14.13 27.61 -23.16
C GLU A 161 13.73 26.13 -23.28
N SER A 162 14.65 25.29 -23.78
CA SER A 162 14.45 23.85 -23.94
C SER A 162 14.74 23.03 -22.68
N HIS A 163 15.13 23.67 -21.57
CA HIS A 163 15.57 22.98 -20.37
C HIS A 163 14.40 22.31 -19.64
N MET A 164 14.52 21.01 -19.41
CA MET A 164 13.59 20.24 -18.61
C MET A 164 14.39 19.53 -17.52
N TRP A 165 14.35 20.08 -16.30
CA TRP A 165 15.29 19.75 -15.23
C TRP A 165 15.31 18.26 -14.85
N LEU A 166 14.19 17.54 -14.94
CA LEU A 166 14.13 16.09 -14.69
C LEU A 166 14.93 15.27 -15.73
N ARG A 167 15.08 15.77 -16.96
CA ARG A 167 15.89 15.15 -18.02
C ARG A 167 17.32 15.70 -18.03
N ASP A 168 17.46 17.00 -17.82
CA ASP A 168 18.67 17.74 -18.18
C ASP A 168 19.60 18.01 -16.98
N SER A 169 19.11 17.94 -15.73
CA SER A 169 19.89 18.23 -14.51
C SER A 169 19.83 17.11 -13.48
N LEU A 170 18.63 16.63 -13.16
CA LEU A 170 18.43 15.62 -12.11
C LEU A 170 19.22 14.32 -12.34
N PRO A 171 19.37 13.80 -13.57
CA PRO A 171 20.21 12.63 -13.83
C PRO A 171 21.67 12.75 -13.38
N SER A 172 22.27 13.95 -13.50
CA SER A 172 23.62 14.20 -13.01
C SER A 172 23.65 14.47 -11.50
N ASP A 173 22.61 15.12 -10.97
CA ASP A 173 22.56 15.48 -9.57
C ASP A 173 22.18 14.30 -8.64
N LEU A 174 21.46 13.32 -9.17
CA LEU A 174 21.02 12.11 -8.46
C LEU A 174 21.34 10.85 -9.32
N PRO A 175 22.63 10.49 -9.47
CA PRO A 175 23.11 9.55 -10.49
C PRO A 175 22.74 8.08 -10.25
N ASN A 176 22.08 7.77 -9.14
CA ASN A 176 21.58 6.43 -8.77
C ASN A 176 20.03 6.32 -8.86
N ALA A 177 19.36 7.38 -9.32
CA ALA A 177 17.91 7.44 -9.46
C ALA A 177 17.43 7.24 -10.90
N ARG A 178 16.49 6.30 -11.08
CA ARG A 178 15.77 6.14 -12.34
C ARG A 178 14.69 7.21 -12.40
N ILE A 179 14.84 8.16 -13.32
CA ILE A 179 13.87 9.26 -13.46
C ILE A 179 12.79 8.85 -14.47
N ILE A 180 11.54 8.97 -14.04
CA ILE A 180 10.36 8.48 -14.75
C ILE A 180 9.32 9.59 -14.79
N LEU A 181 8.75 9.86 -15.96
CA LEU A 181 7.54 10.67 -16.10
C LEU A 181 6.32 9.77 -16.20
N TYR A 182 5.22 10.18 -15.58
CA TYR A 182 3.91 9.58 -15.79
C TYR A 182 2.95 10.60 -16.40
N GLY A 183 2.43 10.29 -17.58
CA GLY A 183 1.42 11.11 -18.26
C GLY A 183 0.05 10.45 -18.28
N TYR A 184 -0.98 11.26 -18.11
CA TYR A 184 -2.37 10.84 -18.08
C TYR A 184 -3.25 11.91 -18.72
N ASP A 185 -4.43 11.52 -19.22
CA ASP A 185 -5.29 12.42 -20.00
C ASP A 185 -6.31 13.12 -19.12
N THR A 186 -6.06 14.39 -18.84
CA THR A 186 -7.00 15.27 -18.11
C THR A 186 -7.15 16.62 -18.79
N GLN A 187 -7.10 16.64 -20.14
CA GLN A 187 -7.34 17.86 -20.90
C GLN A 187 -8.67 18.50 -20.48
N LEU A 188 -8.67 19.83 -20.30
CA LEU A 188 -9.84 20.59 -19.86
C LEU A 188 -10.80 20.91 -21.01
N HIS A 189 -10.29 21.08 -22.22
CA HIS A 189 -11.05 21.45 -23.40
C HIS A 189 -10.98 20.35 -24.46
N GLY A 190 -12.09 20.08 -25.14
CA GLY A 190 -12.17 19.04 -26.19
C GLY A 190 -12.03 17.62 -25.65
N SER A 191 -12.29 17.40 -24.36
CA SER A 191 -12.12 16.10 -23.73
C SER A 191 -13.34 15.20 -23.95
N HIS A 192 -13.07 13.94 -24.28
CA HIS A 192 -14.09 12.89 -24.42
C HIS A 192 -14.01 11.85 -23.28
N THR A 193 -13.11 12.03 -22.32
CA THR A 193 -12.95 11.12 -21.17
C THR A 193 -13.84 11.55 -20.00
N PHE A 194 -14.44 10.57 -19.33
CA PHE A 194 -15.19 10.72 -18.08
C PHE A 194 -14.45 10.08 -16.89
N GLN A 195 -13.16 9.79 -17.04
CA GLN A 195 -12.36 9.21 -15.96
C GLN A 195 -12.34 10.15 -14.75
N ASP A 196 -12.61 9.57 -13.58
CA ASP A 196 -12.51 10.24 -12.29
C ASP A 196 -11.15 9.98 -11.63
N LEU A 197 -10.97 10.55 -10.43
CA LEU A 197 -9.73 10.42 -9.66
C LEU A 197 -9.40 8.95 -9.33
N GLU A 198 -10.42 8.13 -9.03
CA GLU A 198 -10.27 6.73 -8.64
C GLU A 198 -9.80 5.86 -9.82
N ALA A 199 -10.40 6.07 -10.99
CA ALA A 199 -10.03 5.39 -12.23
C ALA A 199 -8.61 5.76 -12.65
N LEU A 200 -8.27 7.06 -12.62
CA LEU A 200 -6.91 7.54 -12.94
C LEU A 200 -5.86 6.96 -11.97
N ALA A 201 -6.17 6.90 -10.67
CA ALA A 201 -5.29 6.30 -9.67
C ALA A 201 -5.14 4.78 -9.85
N SER A 202 -6.21 4.10 -10.28
CA SER A 202 -6.16 2.67 -10.63
C SER A 202 -5.25 2.40 -11.81
N THR A 203 -5.30 3.25 -12.85
CA THR A 203 -4.40 3.17 -14.00
C THR A 203 -2.95 3.42 -13.58
N LEU A 204 -2.68 4.47 -12.79
CA LEU A 204 -1.34 4.74 -12.25
C LEU A 204 -0.81 3.51 -11.49
N ARG A 205 -1.58 2.96 -10.55
CA ARG A 205 -1.20 1.78 -9.78
C ARG A 205 -0.87 0.58 -10.68
N SER A 206 -1.69 0.31 -11.70
CA SER A 206 -1.45 -0.78 -12.65
C SER A 206 -0.18 -0.56 -13.46
N ASP A 207 0.06 0.67 -13.94
CA ASP A 207 1.25 1.01 -14.71
C ASP A 207 2.52 0.89 -13.86
N LEU A 208 2.47 1.31 -12.60
CA LEU A 208 3.60 1.18 -11.65
C LEU A 208 4.01 -0.28 -11.44
N GLN A 209 3.09 -1.23 -11.46
CA GLN A 209 3.44 -2.66 -11.35
C GLN A 209 4.30 -3.14 -12.52
N THR A 210 4.25 -2.46 -13.68
CA THR A 210 5.09 -2.81 -14.82
C THR A 210 6.55 -2.43 -14.62
N LEU A 211 6.87 -1.59 -13.63
CA LEU A 211 8.23 -1.16 -13.29
C LEU A 211 8.99 -2.15 -12.39
N ALA A 212 8.28 -3.11 -11.79
CA ALA A 212 8.86 -4.13 -10.94
C ALA A 212 9.70 -5.12 -11.78
N PRO A 213 10.85 -5.61 -11.26
CA PRO A 213 11.63 -6.65 -11.93
C PRO A 213 10.75 -7.87 -12.20
N ARG A 214 10.73 -8.32 -13.46
CA ARG A 214 9.88 -9.43 -13.91
C ARG A 214 10.54 -10.80 -13.81
N ASP A 215 11.78 -10.91 -13.36
CA ASP A 215 12.47 -12.20 -13.29
C ASP A 215 11.86 -13.06 -12.16
N PRO A 216 11.04 -14.08 -12.48
CA PRO A 216 10.41 -14.93 -11.47
C PRO A 216 11.44 -15.84 -10.80
N SER A 217 12.62 -16.03 -11.42
CA SER A 217 13.72 -16.81 -10.87
C SER A 217 14.59 -16.01 -9.90
N ASN A 218 14.41 -14.68 -9.86
CA ASN A 218 15.18 -13.75 -9.05
C ASN A 218 14.24 -12.92 -8.16
N ALA A 219 13.32 -13.62 -7.49
CA ALA A 219 12.42 -13.08 -6.45
C ALA A 219 13.17 -12.46 -5.24
N GLU A 220 14.51 -12.49 -5.27
CA GLU A 220 15.48 -11.99 -4.30
C GLU A 220 15.87 -10.52 -4.53
N SER A 221 15.40 -9.87 -5.59
CA SER A 221 15.72 -8.47 -5.83
C SER A 221 15.04 -7.56 -4.80
N PRO A 222 15.78 -6.73 -4.05
CA PRO A 222 15.22 -5.71 -3.16
C PRO A 222 14.14 -4.89 -3.86
N THR A 223 13.02 -4.63 -3.18
CA THR A 223 12.07 -3.61 -3.65
C THR A 223 12.81 -2.28 -3.74
N THR A 224 13.00 -1.81 -4.98
CA THR A 224 13.69 -0.54 -5.20
C THR A 224 12.84 0.58 -4.61
N PRO A 225 13.36 1.38 -3.66
CA PRO A 225 12.57 2.44 -3.05
C PRO A 225 12.12 3.45 -4.11
N LEU A 226 10.98 4.08 -3.87
CA LEU A 226 10.29 4.97 -4.79
C LEU A 226 9.94 6.29 -4.12
N ILE A 227 10.29 7.41 -4.77
CA ILE A 227 9.88 8.76 -4.40
C ILE A 227 9.00 9.35 -5.51
N PHE A 228 7.85 9.90 -5.14
CA PHE A 228 7.00 10.67 -6.06
C PHE A 228 7.39 12.15 -6.09
N ILE A 229 7.34 12.76 -7.27
CA ILE A 229 7.45 14.21 -7.48
C ILE A 229 6.15 14.65 -8.16
N ALA A 230 5.17 15.09 -7.37
CA ALA A 230 3.81 15.20 -7.86
C ALA A 230 3.25 16.62 -7.70
N HIS A 231 2.72 17.17 -8.80
CA HIS A 231 2.17 18.53 -8.85
C HIS A 231 0.65 18.52 -8.90
N SER A 232 0.01 19.37 -8.10
CA SER A 232 -1.44 19.62 -8.16
C SER A 232 -2.24 18.30 -8.14
N LEU A 233 -3.11 18.05 -9.12
CA LEU A 233 -3.86 16.78 -9.29
C LEU A 233 -2.98 15.53 -9.22
N GLY A 234 -1.74 15.58 -9.70
CA GLY A 234 -0.81 14.45 -9.63
C GLY A 234 -0.56 13.98 -8.20
N GLY A 235 -0.53 14.90 -7.22
CA GLY A 235 -0.39 14.53 -5.81
C GLY A 235 -1.63 13.83 -5.26
N LEU A 236 -2.83 14.27 -5.67
CA LEU A 236 -4.08 13.60 -5.30
C LEU A 236 -4.17 12.20 -5.91
N LEU A 237 -3.65 12.01 -7.13
CA LEU A 237 -3.55 10.68 -7.76
C LEU A 237 -2.61 9.75 -7.00
N VAL A 238 -1.45 10.25 -6.56
CA VAL A 238 -0.51 9.47 -5.72
C VAL A 238 -1.19 9.05 -4.42
N LYS A 239 -1.87 9.98 -3.74
CA LYS A 239 -2.59 9.69 -2.49
C LYS A 239 -3.67 8.63 -2.68
N GLU A 240 -4.47 8.77 -3.73
CA GLU A 240 -5.53 7.80 -4.04
C GLU A 240 -4.95 6.43 -4.40
N ALA A 241 -3.88 6.39 -5.21
CA ALA A 241 -3.20 5.14 -5.54
C ALA A 241 -2.68 4.44 -4.28
N ILE A 242 -2.08 5.17 -3.34
CA ILE A 242 -1.61 4.61 -2.06
C ILE A 242 -2.77 4.05 -1.22
N ILE A 243 -3.91 4.75 -1.15
CA ILE A 243 -5.11 4.24 -0.47
C ILE A 243 -5.59 2.94 -1.11
N GLN A 244 -5.64 2.88 -2.44
CA GLN A 244 -6.01 1.66 -3.17
C GLN A 244 -5.01 0.52 -2.92
N MET A 245 -3.71 0.81 -2.95
CA MET A 245 -2.66 -0.18 -2.71
C MET A 245 -2.74 -0.78 -1.29
N LYS A 246 -3.08 0.01 -0.26
CA LYS A 246 -3.27 -0.51 1.10
C LYS A 246 -4.46 -1.48 1.20
N ARG A 247 -5.49 -1.27 0.38
CA ARG A 247 -6.71 -2.10 0.37
C ARG A 247 -6.56 -3.38 -0.44
N ASP A 248 -5.65 -3.41 -1.42
CA ASP A 248 -5.39 -4.56 -2.28
C ASP A 248 -4.14 -5.32 -1.85
N LYS A 249 -4.32 -6.58 -1.38
CA LYS A 249 -3.20 -7.42 -0.94
C LYS A 249 -2.16 -7.68 -2.03
N ASN A 250 -2.54 -7.57 -3.31
CA ASN A 250 -1.63 -7.80 -4.44
C ASN A 250 -0.66 -6.63 -4.68
N HIS A 251 -0.89 -5.48 -4.02
CA HIS A 251 -0.11 -4.26 -4.22
C HIS A 251 0.70 -3.86 -2.99
N LEU A 252 0.72 -4.68 -1.94
CA LEU A 252 1.48 -4.38 -0.72
C LEU A 252 2.98 -4.24 -1.00
N ALA A 253 3.55 -5.07 -1.88
CA ALA A 253 4.97 -4.95 -2.26
C ALA A 253 5.29 -3.62 -2.96
N LEU A 254 4.35 -3.10 -3.78
CA LEU A 254 4.49 -1.80 -4.41
C LEU A 254 4.30 -0.68 -3.39
N LEU A 255 3.36 -0.81 -2.45
CA LEU A 255 3.20 0.14 -1.35
C LEU A 255 4.46 0.20 -0.47
N ASP A 256 5.04 -0.96 -0.15
CA ASP A 256 6.24 -1.09 0.67
C ASP A 256 7.48 -0.49 0.01
N SER A 257 7.48 -0.37 -1.33
CA SER A 257 8.53 0.33 -2.06
C SER A 257 8.36 1.86 -2.05
N VAL A 258 7.15 2.38 -1.79
CA VAL A 258 6.93 3.83 -1.69
C VAL A 258 7.61 4.37 -0.43
N TYR A 259 8.71 5.09 -0.63
CA TYR A 259 9.42 5.76 0.44
C TYR A 259 8.80 7.11 0.79
N GLY A 260 8.31 7.88 -0.19
CA GLY A 260 7.88 9.25 0.11
C GLY A 260 7.44 10.05 -1.12
N ALA A 261 7.12 11.33 -0.89
CA ALA A 261 6.69 12.22 -1.95
C ALA A 261 7.10 13.69 -1.73
N LEU A 262 7.42 14.37 -2.83
CA LEU A 262 7.49 15.83 -2.92
C LEU A 262 6.22 16.31 -3.62
N PHE A 263 5.35 16.97 -2.87
CA PHE A 263 4.07 17.51 -3.31
C PHE A 263 4.15 18.99 -3.62
N PHE A 264 3.81 19.39 -4.85
CA PHE A 264 3.83 20.79 -5.28
C PHE A 264 2.41 21.30 -5.49
N GLY A 265 1.94 22.19 -4.62
CA GLY A 265 0.62 22.83 -4.74
C GLY A 265 -0.54 21.83 -4.77
N VAL A 266 -0.45 20.71 -4.06
CA VAL A 266 -1.49 19.66 -4.11
C VAL A 266 -2.76 20.17 -3.41
N PRO A 267 -3.92 20.23 -4.08
CA PRO A 267 -5.11 20.85 -3.51
C PRO A 267 -5.86 19.89 -2.58
N ASN A 268 -5.26 19.55 -1.45
CA ASN A 268 -5.79 18.55 -0.51
C ASN A 268 -7.12 18.96 0.14
N GLN A 269 -7.38 20.27 0.24
CA GLN A 269 -8.64 20.85 0.70
C GLN A 269 -9.36 21.58 -0.45
N GLY A 270 -8.98 21.29 -1.70
CA GLY A 270 -9.54 21.87 -2.91
C GLY A 270 -8.78 23.08 -3.43
N MET A 271 -9.20 23.55 -4.60
CA MET A 271 -8.64 24.68 -5.34
C MET A 271 -9.73 25.61 -5.90
N GLU A 272 -9.32 26.81 -6.33
CA GLU A 272 -10.15 27.70 -7.15
C GLU A 272 -10.37 27.07 -8.53
N ILE A 273 -11.63 26.82 -8.89
CA ILE A 273 -12.01 26.19 -10.17
C ILE A 273 -12.94 27.05 -11.02
N ALA A 274 -13.45 28.18 -10.52
CA ALA A 274 -14.46 28.99 -11.20
C ALA A 274 -14.00 29.46 -12.58
N SER A 275 -12.71 29.76 -12.73
CA SER A 275 -12.16 30.12 -14.05
C SER A 275 -12.04 28.93 -15.02
N LEU A 276 -12.02 27.70 -14.52
CA LEU A 276 -11.90 26.47 -15.31
C LEU A 276 -13.26 25.87 -15.69
N VAL A 277 -14.31 26.13 -14.90
CA VAL A 277 -15.68 25.65 -15.16
C VAL A 277 -16.19 26.02 -16.57
N PRO A 278 -16.00 27.25 -17.07
CA PRO A 278 -16.38 27.62 -18.43
C PRO A 278 -15.62 26.89 -19.54
N ILE A 279 -14.46 26.30 -19.25
CA ILE A 279 -13.66 25.54 -20.23
C ILE A 279 -14.29 24.18 -20.47
N VAL A 280 -14.70 23.50 -19.38
CA VAL A 280 -15.31 22.16 -19.44
C VAL A 280 -16.77 22.22 -19.86
N LYS A 281 -17.56 23.18 -19.36
CA LYS A 281 -19.02 23.26 -19.56
C LYS A 281 -19.69 21.90 -19.32
N ASP A 282 -20.30 21.32 -20.37
CA ASP A 282 -21.00 20.04 -20.36
C ASP A 282 -20.15 18.86 -20.84
N GLN A 283 -18.82 19.05 -20.95
CA GLN A 283 -17.92 17.96 -21.32
C GLN A 283 -17.90 16.85 -20.25
N PRO A 284 -17.63 15.59 -20.65
CA PRO A 284 -17.66 14.45 -19.73
C PRO A 284 -16.68 14.55 -18.55
N ASN A 285 -15.57 15.26 -18.72
CA ASN A 285 -14.54 15.48 -17.69
C ASN A 285 -14.95 16.49 -16.59
N ARG A 286 -16.14 17.11 -16.67
CA ARG A 286 -16.59 18.11 -15.68
C ARG A 286 -16.57 17.57 -14.25
N ALA A 287 -16.96 16.31 -14.05
CA ALA A 287 -17.04 15.70 -12.72
C ALA A 287 -15.67 15.64 -12.03
N LEU A 288 -14.62 15.33 -12.81
CA LEU A 288 -13.25 15.38 -12.31
C LEU A 288 -12.89 16.80 -11.86
N LEU A 289 -13.18 17.84 -12.66
CA LEU A 289 -12.90 19.23 -12.27
C LEU A 289 -13.61 19.63 -10.97
N TYR A 290 -14.91 19.34 -10.86
CA TYR A 290 -15.68 19.67 -9.65
C TYR A 290 -15.19 18.92 -8.41
N SER A 291 -14.64 17.72 -8.56
CA SER A 291 -14.04 16.99 -7.44
C SER A 291 -12.78 17.65 -6.86
N LEU A 292 -12.23 18.67 -7.52
CA LEU A 292 -11.08 19.46 -7.06
C LEU A 292 -11.47 20.75 -6.33
N GLY A 293 -12.77 21.09 -6.25
CA GLY A 293 -13.23 22.29 -5.55
C GLY A 293 -13.14 22.20 -4.02
N LYS A 294 -13.25 23.35 -3.33
CA LYS A 294 -13.09 23.50 -1.86
C LYS A 294 -14.06 22.68 -0.99
N GLU A 295 -15.14 22.16 -1.57
CA GLU A 295 -16.17 21.37 -0.86
C GLU A 295 -16.25 19.90 -1.28
N SER A 296 -15.18 19.39 -1.89
CA SER A 296 -15.15 18.03 -2.41
C SER A 296 -15.20 16.96 -1.31
N GLN A 297 -16.22 16.09 -1.38
CA GLN A 297 -16.31 14.93 -0.52
C GLN A 297 -15.18 13.92 -0.78
N ILE A 298 -14.70 13.84 -2.02
CA ILE A 298 -13.59 12.96 -2.41
C ILE A 298 -12.32 13.39 -1.66
N LEU A 299 -12.02 14.69 -1.65
CA LEU A 299 -10.85 15.22 -0.94
C LEU A 299 -10.96 15.05 0.57
N ARG A 300 -12.15 15.27 1.16
CA ARG A 300 -12.40 14.99 2.59
C ARG A 300 -12.22 13.52 2.95
N ASN A 301 -12.60 12.60 2.06
CA ASN A 301 -12.40 11.17 2.28
C ASN A 301 -10.91 10.84 2.19
N GLN A 302 -10.23 11.33 1.15
CA GLN A 302 -8.81 11.12 0.94
C GLN A 302 -7.97 11.66 2.12
N SER A 303 -8.29 12.83 2.68
CA SER A 303 -7.58 13.39 3.82
C SER A 303 -7.66 12.52 5.09
N ARG A 304 -8.76 11.78 5.29
CA ARG A 304 -8.91 10.82 6.41
C ARG A 304 -8.21 9.50 6.16
N GLU A 305 -8.21 9.03 4.91
CA GLU A 305 -7.75 7.68 4.58
C GLU A 305 -6.25 7.63 4.26
N PHE A 306 -5.71 8.68 3.63
CA PHE A 306 -4.30 8.71 3.22
C PHE A 306 -3.32 8.53 4.40
N PRO A 307 -3.46 9.22 5.55
CA PRO A 307 -2.54 9.01 6.68
C PRO A 307 -2.61 7.61 7.28
N LYS A 308 -3.74 6.90 7.14
CA LYS A 308 -3.91 5.50 7.57
C LYS A 308 -3.31 4.52 6.57
N ALA A 309 -3.38 4.86 5.28
CA ALA A 309 -2.81 4.05 4.21
C ALA A 309 -1.29 4.17 4.14
N PHE A 310 -0.75 5.36 4.45
CA PHE A 310 0.68 5.66 4.44
C PHE A 310 1.19 6.00 5.85
N ASP A 311 1.06 5.03 6.75
CA ASP A 311 1.27 5.16 8.19
C ASP A 311 2.73 4.97 8.65
N SER A 312 3.64 4.60 7.74
CA SER A 312 5.06 4.42 8.03
C SER A 312 5.70 5.72 8.55
N ARG A 313 6.45 5.64 9.65
CA ARG A 313 7.24 6.76 10.20
C ARG A 313 8.64 6.86 9.59
N ASP A 314 9.04 5.84 8.84
CA ASP A 314 10.32 5.82 8.12
C ASP A 314 10.22 6.52 6.75
N SER A 315 9.01 6.84 6.30
CA SER A 315 8.73 7.58 5.07
C SER A 315 8.59 9.08 5.30
N GLU A 316 8.82 9.88 4.25
CA GLU A 316 8.82 11.35 4.33
C GLU A 316 8.00 12.01 3.21
N ILE A 317 7.31 13.11 3.55
CA ILE A 317 6.55 13.96 2.64
C ILE A 317 6.97 15.43 2.79
N PHE A 318 7.32 16.06 1.67
CA PHE A 318 7.51 17.50 1.59
C PHE A 318 6.41 18.15 0.78
N CYS A 319 5.90 19.28 1.26
CA CYS A 319 4.88 20.07 0.59
C CYS A 319 5.46 21.44 0.20
N PHE A 320 5.50 21.73 -1.10
CA PHE A 320 5.89 23.01 -1.67
C PHE A 320 4.63 23.78 -2.09
N TYR A 321 4.52 25.05 -1.70
CA TYR A 321 3.32 25.86 -1.98
C TYR A 321 3.63 27.19 -2.66
N GLU A 322 2.67 27.67 -3.46
CA GLU A 322 2.75 28.94 -4.18
C GLU A 322 2.67 30.14 -3.23
N THR A 323 3.39 31.21 -3.57
CA THR A 323 3.30 32.51 -2.88
C THR A 323 3.10 33.68 -3.83
N GLU A 324 2.90 33.41 -5.13
CA GLU A 324 2.45 34.39 -6.10
C GLU A 324 1.12 33.94 -6.71
N MET A 325 0.25 34.90 -7.02
CA MET A 325 -1.04 34.60 -7.65
C MET A 325 -0.85 34.13 -9.10
N SER A 326 -1.70 33.22 -9.55
CA SER A 326 -1.72 32.74 -10.93
C SER A 326 -2.70 33.54 -11.78
N PRO A 327 -2.40 33.81 -13.06
CA PRO A 327 -3.40 34.32 -13.98
C PRO A 327 -4.46 33.24 -14.24
N THR A 328 -5.74 33.64 -14.33
CA THR A 328 -6.84 32.69 -14.56
C THR A 328 -7.15 32.50 -16.06
N ALA A 329 -7.96 31.48 -16.38
CA ALA A 329 -8.39 31.25 -17.75
C ALA A 329 -9.43 32.28 -18.20
N VAL A 330 -9.26 32.80 -19.40
CA VAL A 330 -10.21 33.68 -20.08
C VAL A 330 -10.29 33.32 -21.56
N LEU A 331 -11.50 33.37 -22.14
CA LEU A 331 -11.70 33.16 -23.57
C LEU A 331 -11.29 34.41 -24.34
N ARG A 332 -10.36 34.26 -25.30
CA ARG A 332 -9.91 35.33 -26.19
C ARG A 332 -10.09 34.87 -27.63
N GLY A 333 -11.11 35.39 -28.31
CA GLY A 333 -11.53 34.87 -29.61
C GLY A 333 -12.08 33.45 -29.45
N THR A 334 -11.46 32.48 -30.11
CA THR A 334 -11.82 31.06 -30.04
C THR A 334 -10.92 30.25 -29.08
N GLU A 335 -9.90 30.88 -28.47
CA GLU A 335 -8.90 30.19 -27.66
C GLU A 335 -8.97 30.56 -26.18
N TRP A 336 -8.84 29.56 -25.31
CA TRP A 336 -8.65 29.76 -23.87
C TRP A 336 -7.22 30.16 -23.57
N LYS A 337 -7.02 31.27 -22.86
CA LYS A 337 -5.69 31.77 -22.48
C LYS A 337 -5.63 32.06 -20.98
N MET A 338 -4.50 31.73 -20.36
CA MET A 338 -4.21 32.06 -18.95
C MET A 338 -3.79 33.53 -18.82
N LYS A 339 -4.71 34.44 -19.16
CA LYS A 339 -4.52 35.91 -19.15
C LYS A 339 -5.69 36.65 -18.47
N GLY A 340 -6.47 35.93 -17.66
CA GLY A 340 -7.54 36.48 -16.86
C GLY A 340 -7.02 37.16 -15.58
N PRO A 341 -7.93 37.64 -14.71
CA PRO A 341 -7.57 38.17 -13.41
C PRO A 341 -6.72 37.20 -12.58
N PHE A 342 -5.87 37.72 -11.72
CA PHE A 342 -5.04 36.90 -10.85
C PHE A 342 -5.87 36.28 -9.73
N SER A 343 -5.57 35.03 -9.38
CA SER A 343 -6.17 34.33 -8.25
C SER A 343 -5.14 33.42 -7.55
N ILE A 344 -5.35 33.16 -6.26
CA ILE A 344 -4.66 32.07 -5.57
C ILE A 344 -5.41 30.80 -5.95
N LEU A 345 -4.76 29.89 -6.70
CA LEU A 345 -5.42 28.68 -7.15
C LEU A 345 -5.47 27.65 -6.04
N VAL A 346 -4.37 27.49 -5.30
CA VAL A 346 -4.29 26.58 -4.17
C VAL A 346 -3.75 27.34 -2.97
N ASP A 347 -4.60 27.52 -1.96
CA ASP A 347 -4.21 28.16 -0.71
C ASP A 347 -3.18 27.32 0.05
N SER A 348 -2.32 27.99 0.82
CA SER A 348 -1.24 27.30 1.55
C SER A 348 -1.76 26.25 2.54
N SER A 349 -2.95 26.44 3.14
CA SER A 349 -3.59 25.43 4.00
C SER A 349 -3.95 24.16 3.24
N SER A 350 -4.53 24.31 2.04
CA SER A 350 -4.79 23.19 1.13
C SER A 350 -3.50 22.51 0.67
N ALA A 351 -2.46 23.27 0.30
CA ALA A 351 -1.20 22.72 -0.17
C ALA A 351 -0.39 21.96 0.90
N LYS A 352 -0.47 22.36 2.16
CA LYS A 352 0.32 21.79 3.28
C LYS A 352 -0.31 20.55 3.93
N HIS A 353 -1.53 20.18 3.53
CA HIS A 353 -2.29 19.14 4.22
C HIS A 353 -1.83 17.72 3.82
N GLY A 354 -0.80 17.23 4.51
CA GLY A 354 -0.22 15.89 4.38
C GLY A 354 -0.66 14.95 5.51
N ARG A 355 0.32 14.30 6.15
CA ARG A 355 0.12 13.48 7.35
C ARG A 355 0.22 14.35 8.61
N PRO A 356 -0.42 13.97 9.74
CA PRO A 356 -0.44 14.80 10.95
C PRO A 356 0.95 15.18 11.50
N TRP A 357 1.98 14.39 11.22
CA TRP A 357 3.34 14.60 11.72
C TRP A 357 4.28 15.33 10.77
N GLU A 358 3.83 15.72 9.57
CA GLU A 358 4.63 16.45 8.56
C GLU A 358 4.00 17.80 8.21
N ASN A 359 3.32 18.39 9.18
CA ASN A 359 2.65 19.69 9.03
C ASN A 359 3.49 20.86 9.59
N GLU A 360 4.78 20.60 9.88
CA GLU A 360 5.70 21.60 10.42
C GLU A 360 6.44 22.35 9.31
N ALA A 361 7.00 23.52 9.65
CA ALA A 361 7.63 24.43 8.70
C ALA A 361 8.78 23.81 7.89
N HIS A 362 9.48 22.82 8.45
CA HIS A 362 10.58 22.15 7.77
C HIS A 362 10.12 21.16 6.68
N HIS A 363 8.88 20.66 6.75
CA HIS A 363 8.27 19.83 5.69
C HIS A 363 7.41 20.65 4.71
N CYS A 364 7.11 21.92 5.04
CA CYS A 364 6.18 22.77 4.30
C CYS A 364 6.88 24.03 3.79
N LEU A 365 7.42 23.98 2.57
CA LEU A 365 8.33 24.99 2.02
C LEU A 365 7.63 25.93 1.04
N ALA A 366 7.83 27.24 1.21
CA ALA A 366 7.30 28.27 0.32
C ALA A 366 8.21 28.44 -0.90
N LEU A 367 7.62 28.55 -2.11
CA LEU A 367 8.34 28.97 -3.30
C LEU A 367 7.74 30.27 -3.83
N LYS A 368 8.59 31.23 -4.23
CA LYS A 368 8.16 32.52 -4.78
C LYS A 368 7.75 32.37 -6.25
N ARG A 369 6.65 31.66 -6.44
CA ARG A 369 6.13 31.21 -7.74
C ARG A 369 4.62 31.12 -7.69
N ASN A 370 4.01 31.23 -8.85
CA ASN A 370 2.61 30.86 -9.06
C ASN A 370 2.45 29.36 -9.30
N HIS A 371 1.21 28.85 -9.21
CA HIS A 371 0.86 27.43 -9.23
C HIS A 371 1.47 26.67 -10.38
N SER A 372 1.41 27.25 -11.58
CA SER A 372 1.90 26.59 -12.79
C SER A 372 3.43 26.53 -12.85
N GLU A 373 4.13 27.48 -12.22
CA GLU A 373 5.59 27.59 -12.26
C GLU A 373 6.30 26.83 -11.12
N LEU A 374 5.54 26.29 -10.15
CA LEU A 374 6.07 25.55 -8.99
C LEU A 374 7.03 24.40 -9.35
N ILE A 375 6.89 23.81 -10.53
CA ILE A 375 7.70 22.67 -11.00
C ILE A 375 8.54 22.97 -12.25
N LYS A 376 8.63 24.25 -12.65
CA LYS A 376 9.38 24.69 -13.83
C LYS A 376 10.67 25.38 -13.41
N PHE A 377 11.73 24.60 -13.27
CA PHE A 377 13.04 25.14 -12.91
C PHE A 377 13.91 25.40 -14.13
N SER A 378 14.46 26.60 -14.23
CA SER A 378 15.46 26.93 -15.25
C SER A 378 16.83 26.35 -14.89
N ARG A 379 17.80 26.48 -15.81
CA ARG A 379 19.18 26.15 -15.48
C ARG A 379 19.68 27.05 -14.32
N ASN A 380 20.33 26.45 -13.33
CA ASN A 380 20.88 27.13 -12.13
C ASN A 380 19.83 27.86 -11.27
N ASP A 381 18.59 27.38 -11.28
CA ASP A 381 17.51 27.93 -10.48
C ASP A 381 17.72 27.70 -8.96
N GLU A 382 17.60 28.74 -8.14
CA GLU A 382 17.78 28.64 -6.69
C GLU A 382 16.72 27.74 -6.02
N ASP A 383 15.48 27.79 -6.51
CA ASP A 383 14.41 26.96 -5.97
C ASP A 383 14.62 25.48 -6.33
N TYR A 384 15.24 25.18 -7.47
CA TYR A 384 15.69 23.83 -7.79
C TYR A 384 16.72 23.34 -6.76
N GLY A 385 17.68 24.17 -6.35
CA GLY A 385 18.66 23.81 -5.33
C GLY A 385 18.00 23.40 -4.00
N ARG A 386 16.93 24.09 -3.60
CA ARG A 386 16.15 23.77 -2.40
C ARG A 386 15.43 22.42 -2.53
N VAL A 387 14.72 22.22 -3.64
CA VAL A 387 14.02 20.95 -3.94
C VAL A 387 15.01 19.77 -4.02
N LEU A 388 16.14 19.98 -4.68
CA LEU A 388 17.18 18.97 -4.85
C LEU A 388 17.81 18.55 -3.52
N THR A 389 17.97 19.49 -2.59
CA THR A 389 18.51 19.22 -1.25
C THR A 389 17.63 18.20 -0.51
N GLU A 390 16.32 18.44 -0.48
CA GLU A 390 15.39 17.51 0.16
C GLU A 390 15.28 16.18 -0.59
N LEU A 391 15.23 16.22 -1.92
CA LEU A 391 15.19 15.00 -2.72
C LEU A 391 16.42 14.11 -2.51
N LYS A 392 17.63 14.69 -2.44
CA LYS A 392 18.87 13.95 -2.12
C LYS A 392 18.82 13.33 -0.73
N ARG A 393 18.37 14.10 0.27
CA ARG A 393 18.24 13.63 1.65
C ARG A 393 17.28 12.44 1.74
N MET A 394 16.08 12.57 1.14
CA MET A 394 15.10 11.50 1.05
C MET A 394 15.66 10.27 0.33
N ALA A 395 16.34 10.46 -0.81
CA ALA A 395 16.89 9.35 -1.56
C ALA A 395 17.95 8.57 -0.77
N SER A 396 18.84 9.26 -0.05
CA SER A 396 19.83 8.61 0.82
C SER A 396 19.16 7.82 1.95
N ALA A 397 18.15 8.39 2.61
CA ALA A 397 17.42 7.70 3.68
C ALA A 397 16.66 6.47 3.16
N ALA A 398 15.97 6.59 2.03
CA ALA A 398 15.25 5.51 1.38
C ALA A 398 16.14 4.30 1.06
N ILE A 399 17.31 4.57 0.48
CA ILE A 399 18.29 3.54 0.14
C ILE A 399 18.84 2.85 1.40
N ALA A 400 19.12 3.61 2.45
CA ALA A 400 19.60 3.04 3.71
C ALA A 400 18.58 2.09 4.35
N ILE A 401 17.31 2.48 4.38
CA ILE A 401 16.21 1.64 4.90
C ILE A 401 16.00 0.40 4.04
N ALA A 402 16.01 0.53 2.71
CA ALA A 402 15.86 -0.60 1.80
C ALA A 402 16.99 -1.64 2.00
N ASN A 403 18.24 -1.20 2.12
CA ASN A 403 19.37 -2.10 2.38
C ASN A 403 19.26 -2.83 3.73
N GLN A 404 18.75 -2.15 4.77
CA GLN A 404 18.48 -2.79 6.06
C GLN A 404 17.37 -3.84 5.94
N LYS A 405 16.29 -3.57 5.20
CA LYS A 405 15.20 -4.53 4.99
C LYS A 405 15.67 -5.76 4.21
N SER A 406 16.40 -5.58 3.10
CA SER A 406 16.87 -6.69 2.27
C SER A 406 17.84 -7.62 3.00
N SER A 407 18.71 -7.09 3.86
CA SER A 407 19.58 -7.94 4.69
C SER A 407 18.82 -8.74 5.77
N ILE A 408 17.59 -8.34 6.13
CA ILE A 408 16.74 -9.06 7.09
C ILE A 408 15.78 -10.03 6.37
N GLU A 409 15.32 -9.67 5.16
CA GLU A 409 14.35 -10.44 4.37
C GLU A 409 14.97 -11.53 3.48
N ALA A 410 16.24 -11.43 3.08
CA ALA A 410 16.87 -12.45 2.23
C ALA A 410 17.05 -13.83 2.92
N ASP A 411 17.20 -13.87 4.25
CA ASP A 411 17.67 -15.08 4.93
C ASP A 411 16.58 -16.03 5.49
N MET A 412 15.29 -15.66 5.57
CA MET A 412 14.29 -16.42 6.39
C MET A 412 12.82 -16.60 5.89
N PRO A 413 12.24 -15.74 5.03
CA PRO A 413 10.82 -15.82 4.66
C PRO A 413 10.41 -17.02 3.78
N ILE A 414 11.23 -17.42 2.80
CA ILE A 414 10.87 -18.44 1.79
C ILE A 414 10.76 -19.84 2.42
N MET A 415 11.65 -20.13 3.37
CA MET A 415 11.82 -21.44 3.95
C MET A 415 10.67 -21.87 4.89
N VAL A 416 10.21 -20.97 5.75
CA VAL A 416 9.12 -21.27 6.69
C VAL A 416 7.78 -21.35 5.96
N ARG A 417 7.58 -20.56 4.89
CA ARG A 417 6.37 -20.63 4.06
C ARG A 417 6.27 -21.96 3.30
N SER A 418 7.37 -22.44 2.71
CA SER A 418 7.45 -23.77 2.09
C SER A 418 7.18 -24.91 3.10
N ALA A 419 7.67 -24.78 4.33
CA ALA A 419 7.36 -25.74 5.41
C ALA A 419 5.86 -25.76 5.75
N ILE A 420 5.17 -24.62 5.78
CA ILE A 420 3.72 -24.56 6.04
C ILE A 420 2.91 -25.23 4.91
N ASP A 421 3.33 -25.07 3.65
CA ASP A 421 2.63 -25.63 2.49
C ASP A 421 2.85 -27.14 2.32
N SER A 422 4.01 -27.65 2.74
CA SER A 422 4.42 -29.06 2.59
C SER A 422 3.92 -29.98 3.71
N VAL A 423 3.55 -29.46 4.88
CA VAL A 423 3.18 -30.30 6.03
C VAL A 423 1.70 -30.70 5.97
N GLY A 424 1.46 -32.02 5.93
CA GLY A 424 0.13 -32.62 5.97
C GLY A 424 -0.51 -32.58 7.36
N MET A 425 -1.85 -32.64 7.41
CA MET A 425 -2.63 -32.60 8.66
C MET A 425 -2.23 -33.68 9.67
N ASP A 426 -1.85 -34.87 9.18
CA ASP A 426 -1.44 -36.02 10.00
C ASP A 426 -0.15 -35.78 10.78
N LEU A 427 0.68 -34.83 10.31
CA LEU A 427 1.94 -34.46 10.95
C LEU A 427 1.77 -33.31 11.96
N ILE A 428 0.78 -32.42 11.77
CA ILE A 428 0.61 -31.22 12.62
C ILE A 428 -0.05 -31.56 13.95
N LEU A 429 -1.10 -32.39 13.94
CA LEU A 429 -1.84 -32.71 15.16
C LEU A 429 -0.95 -33.33 16.26
N PRO A 430 0.00 -34.25 15.94
CA PRO A 430 0.96 -34.77 16.92
C PRO A 430 1.97 -33.75 17.45
N MET A 431 2.17 -32.60 16.78
CA MET A 431 3.09 -31.54 17.24
C MET A 431 2.46 -30.57 18.23
N LEU A 432 1.13 -30.57 18.34
CA LEU A 432 0.41 -29.72 19.29
C LEU A 432 0.55 -30.28 20.70
N SER A 433 0.99 -29.44 21.64
CA SER A 433 0.95 -29.75 23.08
C SER A 433 -0.50 -29.73 23.57
N VAL A 434 -1.18 -30.88 23.54
CA VAL A 434 -2.62 -30.99 23.86
C VAL A 434 -2.83 -31.83 25.12
N VAL A 435 -3.82 -31.43 25.92
CA VAL A 435 -4.30 -32.24 27.05
C VAL A 435 -5.70 -32.78 26.74
N ASP A 436 -5.97 -34.04 27.10
CA ASP A 436 -7.29 -34.66 26.93
C ASP A 436 -8.30 -34.11 27.96
N GLN A 437 -8.95 -33.02 27.59
CA GLN A 437 -9.98 -32.36 28.38
C GLN A 437 -11.21 -33.24 28.62
N GLY A 438 -11.52 -34.14 27.67
CA GLY A 438 -12.66 -35.05 27.77
C GLY A 438 -12.47 -36.08 28.88
N ARG A 439 -11.27 -36.67 28.96
CA ARG A 439 -10.91 -37.61 30.04
C ARG A 439 -10.91 -36.93 31.41
N HIS A 440 -10.39 -35.71 31.53
CA HIS A 440 -10.44 -34.99 32.80
C HIS A 440 -11.88 -34.65 33.20
N LYS A 441 -12.69 -34.15 32.26
CA LYS A 441 -14.10 -33.86 32.53
C LYS A 441 -14.87 -35.09 33.00
N SER A 442 -14.59 -36.28 32.45
CA SER A 442 -15.27 -37.51 32.85
C SER A 442 -14.95 -37.96 34.28
N THR A 443 -13.87 -37.47 34.89
CA THR A 443 -13.59 -37.74 36.32
C THR A 443 -14.34 -36.81 37.27
N ILE A 444 -14.92 -35.71 36.76
CA ILE A 444 -15.67 -34.74 37.58
C ILE A 444 -17.08 -35.30 37.85
N PRO A 445 -17.51 -35.42 39.12
CA PRO A 445 -18.83 -35.95 39.45
C PRO A 445 -19.97 -35.09 38.89
N CYS A 446 -21.00 -35.76 38.36
CA CYS A 446 -22.21 -35.11 37.85
C CYS A 446 -22.82 -34.17 38.91
N LEU A 447 -23.32 -33.03 38.45
CA LEU A 447 -23.93 -32.01 39.28
C LEU A 447 -25.45 -32.02 39.11
N ASP A 448 -26.15 -31.91 40.24
CA ASP A 448 -27.59 -31.66 40.27
C ASP A 448 -27.82 -30.16 40.50
N HIS A 449 -28.23 -29.47 39.44
CA HIS A 449 -28.41 -28.02 39.42
C HIS A 449 -29.56 -27.50 40.30
N ASP A 450 -30.48 -28.39 40.71
CA ASP A 450 -31.65 -28.04 41.52
C ASP A 450 -31.34 -28.07 43.03
N ARG A 451 -30.11 -28.41 43.41
CA ARG A 451 -29.72 -28.38 44.82
C ARG A 451 -29.48 -26.95 45.33
N PRO A 452 -29.91 -26.63 46.56
CA PRO A 452 -29.78 -25.27 47.13
C PRO A 452 -28.35 -24.73 47.15
N GLU A 453 -27.32 -25.58 47.25
CA GLU A 453 -25.92 -25.16 47.23
C GLU A 453 -25.47 -24.51 45.91
N PHE A 454 -26.21 -24.68 44.81
CA PHE A 454 -25.87 -24.14 43.48
C PHE A 454 -26.83 -23.03 42.99
N TYR A 455 -27.83 -22.64 43.78
CA TYR A 455 -28.79 -21.59 43.38
C TYR A 455 -28.15 -20.23 43.12
N TRP A 456 -27.06 -19.93 43.82
CA TRP A 456 -26.27 -18.72 43.60
C TRP A 456 -25.71 -18.62 42.17
N VAL A 457 -25.59 -19.73 41.44
CA VAL A 457 -25.25 -19.75 40.01
C VAL A 457 -26.51 -19.86 39.16
N PHE A 458 -27.23 -20.99 39.27
CA PHE A 458 -28.24 -21.33 38.27
C PHE A 458 -29.54 -20.52 38.37
N ARG A 459 -29.80 -19.88 39.53
CA ARG A 459 -30.95 -18.98 39.68
C ARG A 459 -30.60 -17.50 39.49
N ASN A 460 -29.31 -17.15 39.52
CA ASN A 460 -28.82 -15.80 39.31
C ASN A 460 -29.18 -15.27 37.91
N LEU A 461 -29.52 -13.98 37.82
CA LEU A 461 -30.02 -13.35 36.60
C LEU A 461 -28.94 -13.23 35.52
N ASP A 462 -27.70 -12.93 35.90
CA ASP A 462 -26.57 -12.81 34.97
C ASP A 462 -26.24 -14.17 34.34
N PHE A 463 -26.32 -15.25 35.11
CA PHE A 463 -26.18 -16.61 34.55
C PHE A 463 -27.30 -16.93 33.57
N LYS A 464 -28.56 -16.63 33.91
CA LYS A 464 -29.70 -16.86 33.00
C LYS A 464 -29.58 -16.06 31.72
N GLN A 465 -29.08 -14.82 31.80
CA GLN A 465 -28.80 -13.98 30.64
C GLN A 465 -27.66 -14.55 29.80
N TRP A 466 -26.56 -14.95 30.44
CA TRP A 466 -25.42 -15.57 29.78
C TRP A 466 -25.79 -16.88 29.08
N ASN A 467 -26.62 -17.72 29.71
CA ASN A 467 -27.06 -19.01 29.18
C ASN A 467 -28.03 -18.89 27.98
N ASN A 468 -28.48 -17.67 27.64
CA ASN A 468 -29.29 -17.46 26.44
C ASN A 468 -28.46 -17.73 25.18
N PRO A 469 -28.95 -18.54 24.21
CA PRO A 469 -28.24 -18.80 22.96
C PRO A 469 -27.82 -17.54 22.17
N ARG A 470 -28.56 -16.43 22.33
CA ARG A 470 -28.25 -15.15 21.67
C ARG A 470 -27.22 -14.30 22.41
N CYS A 471 -26.72 -14.75 23.56
CA CYS A 471 -25.74 -14.02 24.34
C CYS A 471 -24.33 -14.20 23.77
N SER A 472 -23.56 -13.12 23.73
CA SER A 472 -22.16 -13.10 23.31
C SER A 472 -21.25 -12.41 24.34
N GLN A 473 -21.62 -12.52 25.61
CA GLN A 473 -20.92 -11.89 26.72
C GLN A 473 -19.95 -12.85 27.40
N VAL A 474 -19.01 -12.27 28.14
CA VAL A 474 -18.14 -12.98 29.08
C VAL A 474 -18.84 -12.98 30.44
N LEU A 475 -18.84 -14.13 31.10
CA LEU A 475 -19.26 -14.28 32.48
C LEU A 475 -18.10 -14.89 33.27
N TRP A 476 -17.80 -14.30 34.43
CA TRP A 476 -16.84 -14.82 35.37
C TRP A 476 -17.54 -15.36 36.62
N LEU A 477 -17.29 -16.62 36.95
CA LEU A 477 -17.83 -17.27 38.14
C LEU A 477 -16.73 -17.41 39.19
N SER A 478 -16.94 -16.87 40.38
CA SER A 478 -15.98 -16.92 41.48
C SER A 478 -16.59 -17.43 42.78
N GLY A 479 -15.87 -18.30 43.46
CA GLY A 479 -16.26 -18.80 44.78
C GLY A 479 -15.18 -19.68 45.39
N PRO A 480 -15.34 -20.03 46.68
CA PRO A 480 -14.31 -20.76 47.40
C PRO A 480 -14.32 -22.26 47.00
N PRO A 481 -13.20 -23.00 47.21
CA PRO A 481 -13.03 -24.37 46.73
C PRO A 481 -14.15 -25.34 47.14
N GLU A 482 -14.75 -25.14 48.31
CA GLU A 482 -15.82 -25.98 48.87
C GLU A 482 -17.12 -25.93 48.05
N ARG A 483 -17.24 -24.95 47.14
CA ARG A 483 -18.40 -24.81 46.25
C ARG A 483 -18.29 -25.62 44.96
N ASN A 484 -17.19 -26.33 44.75
CA ASN A 484 -16.99 -27.27 43.64
C ASN A 484 -17.37 -26.65 42.29
N ILE A 485 -16.79 -25.48 41.98
CA ILE A 485 -17.09 -24.73 40.75
C ILE A 485 -16.68 -25.52 39.49
N ASP A 486 -15.70 -26.40 39.62
CA ASP A 486 -15.33 -27.36 38.57
C ASP A 486 -16.51 -28.27 38.16
N ARG A 487 -17.36 -28.69 39.11
CA ARG A 487 -18.60 -29.42 38.83
C ARG A 487 -19.62 -28.56 38.09
N VAL A 488 -19.68 -27.27 38.41
CA VAL A 488 -20.54 -26.30 37.70
C VAL A 488 -20.07 -26.13 36.24
N SER A 489 -18.77 -25.90 36.04
CA SER A 489 -18.16 -25.80 34.70
C SER A 489 -18.38 -27.07 33.88
N ALA A 490 -18.16 -28.25 34.47
CA ALA A 490 -18.38 -29.53 33.80
C ALA A 490 -19.85 -29.74 33.39
N TYR A 491 -20.80 -29.34 34.23
CA TYR A 491 -22.22 -29.37 33.91
C TYR A 491 -22.57 -28.42 32.76
N ILE A 492 -22.04 -27.18 32.78
CA ILE A 492 -22.27 -26.19 31.72
C ILE A 492 -21.70 -26.68 30.39
N VAL A 493 -20.52 -27.31 30.39
CA VAL A 493 -19.96 -27.92 29.17
C VAL A 493 -20.92 -28.99 28.60
N ASP A 494 -21.54 -29.83 29.44
CA ASP A 494 -22.53 -30.81 28.97
C ASP A 494 -23.80 -30.14 28.43
N LEU A 495 -24.23 -29.04 29.05
CA LEU A 495 -25.38 -28.25 28.60
C LEU A 495 -25.12 -27.63 27.22
N GLU A 496 -23.99 -26.96 27.04
CA GLU A 496 -23.59 -26.38 25.75
C GLU A 496 -23.40 -27.46 24.68
N LYS A 497 -22.81 -28.62 25.02
CA LYS A 497 -22.69 -29.75 24.09
C LYS A 497 -24.04 -30.30 23.66
N LYS A 498 -25.03 -30.38 24.57
CA LYS A 498 -26.41 -30.77 24.22
C LYS A 498 -27.07 -29.78 23.27
N THR A 499 -26.82 -28.48 23.45
CA THR A 499 -27.27 -27.43 22.53
C THR A 499 -26.58 -27.53 21.17
N ALA A 500 -25.28 -27.82 21.16
CA ALA A 500 -24.47 -28.03 19.96
C ALA A 500 -24.86 -29.28 19.16
N LEU A 501 -25.51 -30.28 19.76
CA LEU A 501 -26.07 -31.40 18.98
C LEU A 501 -27.25 -31.00 18.09
N LYS A 502 -27.89 -29.85 18.38
CA LYS A 502 -29.08 -29.35 17.69
C LYS A 502 -28.78 -28.17 16.77
N THR A 503 -27.55 -27.67 16.78
CA THR A 503 -27.13 -26.42 16.12
C THR A 503 -25.71 -26.60 15.58
N GLU A 504 -25.23 -25.75 14.66
CA GLU A 504 -23.82 -25.79 14.23
C GLU A 504 -22.86 -25.10 15.23
N HIS A 505 -23.19 -25.14 16.52
CA HIS A 505 -22.50 -24.46 17.60
C HIS A 505 -21.22 -25.20 18.01
N ILE A 506 -20.12 -24.48 18.21
CA ILE A 506 -18.82 -25.05 18.61
C ILE A 506 -18.61 -24.82 20.11
N VAL A 507 -18.33 -25.88 20.86
CA VAL A 507 -18.07 -25.82 22.30
C VAL A 507 -16.60 -26.14 22.54
N LEU A 508 -15.84 -25.14 22.95
CA LEU A 508 -14.44 -25.27 23.35
C LEU A 508 -14.32 -25.18 24.87
N TYR A 509 -13.46 -25.98 25.47
CA TYR A 509 -13.31 -25.94 26.92
C TYR A 509 -11.92 -26.34 27.39
N PHE A 510 -11.49 -25.75 28.51
CA PHE A 510 -10.17 -25.98 29.08
C PHE A 510 -10.23 -25.97 30.61
N PHE A 511 -9.96 -27.12 31.23
CA PHE A 511 -9.85 -27.28 32.67
C PHE A 511 -8.39 -27.12 33.09
N CYS A 512 -8.06 -26.05 33.82
CA CYS A 512 -6.68 -25.81 34.24
C CYS A 512 -6.11 -26.93 35.14
N SER A 513 -6.97 -27.66 35.87
CA SER A 513 -6.57 -28.83 36.67
C SER A 513 -6.09 -30.02 35.86
N SER A 514 -6.40 -30.11 34.56
CA SER A 514 -5.95 -31.22 33.73
C SER A 514 -4.46 -31.12 33.37
N VAL A 515 -3.85 -29.94 33.55
CA VAL A 515 -2.47 -29.66 33.15
C VAL A 515 -1.51 -29.95 34.31
N SER A 516 -0.76 -31.04 34.22
CA SER A 516 0.26 -31.45 35.19
C SER A 516 1.70 -31.48 34.62
N THR A 517 1.91 -30.85 33.47
CA THR A 517 3.16 -30.92 32.69
C THR A 517 4.11 -29.75 33.00
N ASN A 518 5.41 -29.94 32.72
CA ASN A 518 6.44 -28.89 32.79
C ASN A 518 6.41 -27.93 31.58
N GLU A 519 5.56 -28.17 30.58
CA GLU A 519 5.41 -27.33 29.40
C GLU A 519 4.66 -26.01 29.69
N SER A 520 4.85 -25.01 28.83
CA SER A 520 4.15 -23.72 28.90
C SER A 520 2.64 -23.92 28.83
N ILE A 521 1.94 -23.58 29.91
CA ILE A 521 0.47 -23.69 29.95
C ILE A 521 -0.22 -22.81 28.92
N ILE A 522 0.38 -21.68 28.55
CA ILE A 522 -0.14 -20.80 27.51
C ILE A 522 -0.15 -21.56 26.18
N ASP A 523 0.96 -22.22 25.83
CA ASP A 523 1.07 -23.01 24.60
C ASP A 523 0.03 -24.15 24.62
N ILE A 524 -0.07 -24.87 25.74
CA ILE A 524 -1.04 -25.96 25.93
C ILE A 524 -2.47 -25.46 25.75
N PHE A 525 -2.81 -24.28 26.30
CA PHE A 525 -4.12 -23.68 26.18
C PHE A 525 -4.48 -23.40 24.72
N PHE A 526 -3.64 -22.65 23.99
CA PHE A 526 -3.92 -22.33 22.59
C PHE A 526 -3.89 -23.56 21.67
N HIS A 527 -2.95 -24.49 21.89
CA HIS A 527 -2.86 -25.74 21.13
C HIS A 527 -4.05 -26.66 21.39
N THR A 528 -4.54 -26.75 22.63
CA THR A 528 -5.73 -27.54 22.97
C THR A 528 -6.98 -26.95 22.31
N LEU A 529 -7.17 -25.62 22.34
CA LEU A 529 -8.31 -24.98 21.67
C LEU A 529 -8.25 -25.17 20.15
N LEU A 530 -7.08 -25.01 19.53
CA LEU A 530 -6.90 -25.28 18.10
C LEU A 530 -7.21 -26.75 17.77
N TYR A 531 -6.73 -27.68 18.59
CA TYR A 531 -7.00 -29.09 18.42
C TYR A 531 -8.50 -29.41 18.51
N GLU A 532 -9.21 -28.83 19.49
CA GLU A 532 -10.66 -28.98 19.61
C GLU A 532 -11.38 -28.42 18.37
N ILE A 533 -11.04 -27.22 17.90
CA ILE A 533 -11.59 -26.64 16.67
C ILE A 533 -11.41 -27.61 15.50
N VAL A 534 -10.20 -28.12 15.29
CA VAL A 534 -9.90 -29.03 14.17
C VAL A 534 -10.69 -30.34 14.29
N ARG A 535 -11.00 -30.82 15.50
CA ARG A 535 -11.84 -32.00 15.69
C ARG A 535 -13.32 -31.77 15.35
N TYR A 536 -13.83 -30.56 15.55
CA TYR A 536 -15.21 -30.20 15.22
C TYR A 536 -15.47 -30.02 13.72
N LEU A 537 -14.42 -29.78 12.92
CA LEU A 537 -14.59 -29.42 11.52
C LEU A 537 -14.65 -30.62 10.56
N PRO A 538 -15.37 -30.50 9.44
CA PRO A 538 -15.29 -31.47 8.34
C PRO A 538 -13.91 -31.43 7.67
N MET A 539 -13.50 -32.53 7.06
CA MET A 539 -12.12 -32.75 6.61
C MET A 539 -11.60 -31.71 5.61
N ASN A 540 -12.50 -31.16 4.79
CA ASN A 540 -12.23 -30.09 3.82
C ASN A 540 -11.87 -28.74 4.49
N GLU A 541 -12.35 -28.47 5.70
CA GLU A 541 -12.14 -27.20 6.40
C GLU A 541 -10.90 -27.23 7.32
N LYS A 542 -10.53 -28.41 7.85
CA LYS A 542 -9.41 -28.57 8.79
C LYS A 542 -8.10 -27.98 8.27
N ARG A 543 -7.77 -28.24 7.00
CA ARG A 543 -6.52 -27.77 6.39
C ARG A 543 -6.46 -26.25 6.27
N ALA A 544 -7.58 -25.61 5.93
CA ALA A 544 -7.64 -24.16 5.78
C ALA A 544 -7.44 -23.46 7.15
N VAL A 545 -8.07 -23.98 8.20
CA VAL A 545 -7.97 -23.42 9.55
C VAL A 545 -6.55 -23.53 10.11
N VAL A 546 -5.93 -24.71 9.99
CA VAL A 546 -4.54 -24.90 10.45
C VAL A 546 -3.55 -24.07 9.63
N LYS A 547 -3.72 -24.00 8.31
CA LYS A 547 -2.89 -23.15 7.45
C LYS A 547 -3.02 -21.69 7.83
N SER A 548 -4.24 -21.21 8.10
CA SER A 548 -4.47 -19.84 8.55
C SER A 548 -3.80 -19.55 9.88
N PHE A 549 -3.87 -20.47 10.83
CA PHE A 549 -3.19 -20.36 12.12
C PHE A 549 -1.67 -20.21 11.95
N LEU A 550 -1.04 -21.13 11.21
CA LEU A 550 0.41 -21.13 11.01
C LEU A 550 0.90 -19.92 10.19
N LEU A 551 0.17 -19.54 9.13
CA LEU A 551 0.49 -18.34 8.36
C LEU A 551 0.40 -17.09 9.21
N THR A 552 -0.58 -17.00 10.11
CA THR A 552 -0.71 -15.85 11.01
C THR A 552 0.43 -15.82 12.02
N LEU A 553 0.84 -16.95 12.60
CA LEU A 553 2.02 -17.02 13.46
C LEU A 553 3.29 -16.57 12.72
N TYR A 554 3.43 -16.99 11.47
CA TYR A 554 4.52 -16.55 10.62
C TYR A 554 4.44 -15.03 10.39
N GLU A 555 3.31 -14.50 9.92
CA GLU A 555 3.17 -13.05 9.69
C GLU A 555 3.46 -12.21 10.94
N GLN A 556 2.96 -12.64 12.11
CA GLN A 556 3.21 -11.95 13.37
C GLN A 556 4.67 -12.06 13.85
N ALA A 557 5.36 -13.15 13.50
CA ALA A 557 6.76 -13.33 13.86
C ALA A 557 7.70 -12.46 13.00
N PHE A 558 7.29 -12.10 11.77
CA PHE A 558 8.15 -11.48 10.77
C PHE A 558 7.73 -10.05 10.32
N LYS A 559 6.45 -9.65 10.39
CA LYS A 559 5.96 -8.34 9.87
C LYS A 559 5.80 -7.23 10.92
N THR A 560 5.63 -7.55 12.20
CA THR A 560 5.07 -6.60 13.19
C THR A 560 6.01 -6.20 14.33
N ALA A 561 7.31 -6.47 14.25
CA ALA A 561 8.22 -6.18 15.36
C ALA A 561 9.43 -5.32 14.96
N THR A 562 9.74 -4.31 15.78
CA THR A 562 11.00 -3.53 15.77
C THR A 562 12.24 -4.39 16.03
N SER A 563 12.06 -5.60 16.58
CA SER A 563 13.05 -6.67 16.64
C SER A 563 12.36 -8.00 16.28
N PRO A 564 12.75 -8.69 15.19
CA PRO A 564 12.03 -9.87 14.72
C PRO A 564 12.06 -11.02 15.74
N SER A 565 10.88 -11.43 16.23
CA SER A 565 10.76 -12.48 17.27
C SER A 565 11.28 -13.85 16.85
N TRP A 566 11.50 -14.10 15.55
CA TRP A 566 12.08 -15.35 15.06
C TRP A 566 13.53 -15.56 15.53
N LYS A 567 14.30 -14.49 15.75
CA LYS A 567 15.68 -14.58 16.28
C LYS A 567 15.70 -15.22 17.67
N THR A 568 14.69 -14.95 18.50
CA THR A 568 14.53 -15.58 19.81
C THR A 568 14.07 -17.05 19.74
N ARG A 569 13.59 -17.52 18.59
CA ARG A 569 13.11 -18.90 18.40
C ARG A 569 14.16 -19.84 17.83
N GLN A 570 15.38 -19.35 17.58
CA GLN A 570 16.49 -20.14 17.01
C GLN A 570 16.08 -20.94 15.76
N LEU A 571 15.20 -20.37 14.93
CA LEU A 571 14.84 -20.98 13.65
C LEU A 571 16.06 -20.96 12.74
N LYS A 572 16.53 -22.13 12.33
CA LYS A 572 17.72 -22.28 11.48
C LYS A 572 17.35 -22.84 10.11
N GLU A 573 18.23 -22.59 9.15
CA GLU A 573 18.05 -23.05 7.79
C GLU A 573 18.05 -24.59 7.71
N GLU A 574 19.01 -25.22 8.37
CA GLU A 574 19.18 -26.68 8.39
C GLU A 574 18.06 -27.47 9.11
N ASP A 575 17.15 -26.80 9.83
CA ASP A 575 16.08 -27.51 10.54
C ASP A 575 15.12 -28.19 9.55
N PRO A 576 14.70 -29.45 9.76
CA PRO A 576 13.67 -30.06 8.92
C PRO A 576 12.31 -29.31 9.07
N PRO A 577 11.39 -29.38 8.07
CA PRO A 577 10.11 -28.65 8.09
C PRO A 577 9.31 -28.81 9.39
N ASN A 578 9.32 -30.03 9.95
CA ASN A 578 8.65 -30.36 11.19
C ASN A 578 9.24 -29.63 12.42
N GLU A 579 10.57 -29.49 12.48
CA GLU A 579 11.23 -28.74 13.55
C GLU A 579 10.98 -27.24 13.43
N LYS A 580 10.89 -26.72 12.19
CA LYS A 580 10.50 -25.32 11.94
C LYS A 580 9.09 -25.03 12.43
N ILE A 581 8.13 -25.92 12.17
CA ILE A 581 6.76 -25.77 12.68
C ILE A 581 6.74 -25.85 14.21
N LYS A 582 7.44 -26.80 14.83
CA LYS A 582 7.54 -26.87 16.30
C LYS A 582 8.08 -25.58 16.92
N LYS A 583 9.13 -24.99 16.32
CA LYS A 583 9.67 -23.71 16.76
C LYS A 583 8.69 -22.57 16.53
N LEU A 584 7.91 -22.59 15.45
CA LEU A 584 6.88 -21.59 15.17
C LEU A 584 5.73 -21.65 16.18
N LEU A 585 5.30 -22.85 16.57
CA LEU A 585 4.24 -23.10 17.57
C LEU A 585 4.61 -22.60 18.97
N LYS A 586 5.91 -22.48 19.30
CA LYS A 586 6.40 -21.83 20.52
C LYS A 586 6.44 -20.31 20.37
N ALA A 587 5.26 -19.70 20.20
CA ALA A 587 5.10 -18.27 19.98
C ALA A 587 4.66 -17.52 21.26
N PRO A 588 4.96 -16.21 21.40
CA PRO A 588 4.42 -15.39 22.47
C PRO A 588 2.88 -15.32 22.44
N THR A 589 2.29 -15.08 23.61
CA THR A 589 0.83 -15.07 23.84
C THR A 589 0.05 -14.23 22.85
N ASN A 590 0.51 -13.02 22.54
CA ASN A 590 -0.16 -12.12 21.60
C ASN A 590 -0.21 -12.68 20.17
N GLN A 591 0.81 -13.42 19.76
CA GLN A 591 0.86 -14.03 18.43
C GLN A 591 -0.01 -15.29 18.37
N LEU A 592 0.04 -16.14 19.41
CA LEU A 592 -0.87 -17.29 19.55
C LEU A 592 -2.34 -16.85 19.56
N CYS A 593 -2.64 -15.73 20.24
CA CYS A 593 -3.95 -15.10 20.25
C CYS A 593 -4.41 -14.71 18.83
N ALA A 594 -3.60 -13.93 18.11
CA ALA A 594 -3.91 -13.52 16.75
C ALA A 594 -4.08 -14.71 15.79
N ALA A 595 -3.27 -15.76 15.96
CA ALA A 595 -3.37 -16.97 15.15
C ALA A 595 -4.64 -17.78 15.45
N LEU A 596 -5.01 -17.95 16.72
CA LEU A 596 -6.24 -18.65 17.10
C LEU A 596 -7.48 -17.87 16.65
N GLU A 597 -7.44 -16.54 16.69
CA GLU A 597 -8.49 -15.69 16.11
C GLU A 597 -8.62 -15.86 14.61
N ALA A 598 -7.50 -15.90 13.87
CA ALA A 598 -7.54 -16.13 12.43
C ALA A 598 -8.20 -17.49 12.12
N ALA A 599 -7.85 -18.52 12.89
CA ALA A 599 -8.50 -19.83 12.83
C ALA A 599 -10.01 -19.76 13.12
N LEU A 600 -10.43 -19.00 14.14
CA LEU A 600 -11.84 -18.78 14.48
C LEU A 600 -12.58 -17.92 13.45
N GLY A 601 -11.91 -17.03 12.73
CA GLY A 601 -12.48 -16.20 11.66
C GLY A 601 -13.00 -17.02 10.48
N TYR A 602 -12.39 -18.18 10.21
CA TYR A 602 -12.93 -19.14 9.23
C TYR A 602 -14.29 -19.71 9.65
N LEU A 603 -14.68 -19.58 10.93
CA LEU A 603 -15.90 -20.11 11.51
C LEU A 603 -17.01 -19.06 11.64
N HIS A 604 -16.91 -17.91 10.96
CA HIS A 604 -17.79 -16.72 11.08
C HIS A 604 -19.33 -16.96 11.02
N LYS A 605 -19.77 -18.11 10.51
CA LYS A 605 -21.20 -18.49 10.48
C LYS A 605 -21.69 -19.22 11.73
N ARG A 606 -20.78 -19.77 12.54
CA ARG A 606 -21.07 -20.63 13.69
C ARG A 606 -21.04 -19.83 14.99
N GLU A 607 -21.89 -20.21 15.93
CA GLU A 607 -21.82 -19.73 17.31
C GLU A 607 -20.73 -20.50 18.06
N ILE A 608 -20.07 -19.85 19.01
CA ILE A 608 -18.92 -20.42 19.71
C ILE A 608 -19.07 -20.18 21.21
N SER A 609 -18.99 -21.24 22.00
CA SER A 609 -18.85 -21.17 23.46
C SER A 609 -17.44 -21.56 23.88
N ILE A 610 -16.82 -20.78 24.77
CA ILE A 610 -15.51 -21.10 25.36
C ILE A 610 -15.64 -21.13 26.88
N ILE A 611 -15.32 -22.27 27.49
CA ILE A 611 -15.35 -22.46 28.94
C ILE A 611 -13.93 -22.68 29.46
N VAL A 612 -13.43 -21.79 30.32
CA VAL A 612 -12.10 -21.92 30.94
C VAL A 612 -12.27 -22.07 32.45
N ASP A 613 -11.97 -23.25 32.97
CA ASP A 613 -12.17 -23.58 34.38
C ASP A 613 -10.87 -23.51 35.21
N GLY A 614 -10.98 -22.94 36.41
CA GLY A 614 -9.97 -23.02 37.46
C GLY A 614 -8.72 -22.16 37.22
N LEU A 615 -8.91 -20.91 36.80
CA LEU A 615 -7.81 -19.96 36.54
C LEU A 615 -6.89 -19.76 37.76
N ASP A 616 -7.44 -19.89 38.97
CA ASP A 616 -6.72 -19.82 40.25
C ASP A 616 -5.72 -20.94 40.50
N LYS A 617 -5.81 -22.03 39.72
CA LYS A 617 -4.87 -23.16 39.82
C LYS A 617 -3.54 -22.86 39.14
N LYS A 618 -3.38 -21.69 38.51
CA LYS A 618 -2.26 -21.32 37.63
C LYS A 618 -1.76 -19.92 37.96
N LYS A 619 -0.55 -19.60 37.51
CA LYS A 619 0.10 -18.32 37.82
C LYS A 619 -0.57 -17.15 37.12
N ILE A 620 -0.41 -15.95 37.68
CA ILE A 620 -1.06 -14.72 37.21
C ILE A 620 -0.77 -14.38 35.75
N GLU A 621 0.42 -14.73 35.23
CA GLU A 621 0.80 -14.48 33.83
C GLU A 621 -0.09 -15.23 32.84
N PHE A 622 -0.51 -16.45 33.21
CA PHE A 622 -1.46 -17.22 32.41
C PHE A 622 -2.83 -16.55 32.40
N ILE A 623 -3.29 -16.08 33.56
CA ILE A 623 -4.59 -15.39 33.72
C ILE A 623 -4.62 -14.10 32.88
N MET A 624 -3.53 -13.33 32.90
CA MET A 624 -3.37 -12.15 32.03
C MET A 624 -3.41 -12.52 30.54
N GLY A 625 -2.80 -13.64 30.16
CA GLY A 625 -2.85 -14.16 28.79
C GLY A 625 -4.27 -14.54 28.35
N VAL A 626 -5.02 -15.24 29.20
CA VAL A 626 -6.43 -15.59 28.95
C VAL A 626 -7.29 -14.32 28.83
N ARG A 627 -7.11 -13.34 29.73
CA ARG A 627 -7.80 -12.05 29.65
C ARG A 627 -7.55 -11.34 28.32
N ALA A 628 -6.28 -11.24 27.90
CA ALA A 628 -5.92 -10.61 26.65
C ALA A 628 -6.58 -11.31 25.44
N PHE A 629 -6.60 -12.65 25.45
CA PHE A 629 -7.29 -13.44 24.45
C PHE A 629 -8.79 -13.18 24.41
N VAL A 630 -9.46 -13.21 25.56
CA VAL A 630 -10.90 -12.95 25.67
C VAL A 630 -11.26 -11.58 25.09
N LYS A 631 -10.49 -10.53 25.42
CA LYS A 631 -10.73 -9.18 24.90
C LYS A 631 -10.61 -9.10 23.38
N CYS A 632 -9.55 -9.69 22.84
CA CYS A 632 -9.30 -9.63 21.40
C CYS A 632 -10.35 -10.46 20.63
N LEU A 633 -10.77 -11.60 21.21
CA LEU A 633 -11.87 -12.40 20.68
C LEU A 633 -13.22 -11.66 20.68
N GLN A 634 -13.57 -10.96 21.77
CA GLN A 634 -14.83 -10.19 21.84
C GLN A 634 -14.91 -9.08 20.78
N GLN A 635 -13.78 -8.45 20.43
CA GLN A 635 -13.75 -7.41 19.40
C GLN A 635 -13.99 -7.94 17.99
N ARG A 636 -13.56 -9.18 17.72
CA ARG A 636 -13.48 -9.75 16.36
C ARG A 636 -14.54 -10.80 16.08
N THR A 637 -15.03 -11.46 17.12
CA THR A 637 -16.02 -12.54 17.06
C THR A 637 -17.20 -12.20 17.97
N PRO A 638 -18.12 -11.32 17.53
CA PRO A 638 -19.22 -10.82 18.35
C PRO A 638 -20.28 -11.87 18.70
N LYS A 639 -20.10 -13.12 18.26
CA LYS A 639 -20.94 -14.29 18.57
C LYS A 639 -20.30 -15.26 19.59
N ALA A 640 -19.12 -14.93 20.13
CA ALA A 640 -18.46 -15.76 21.12
C ALA A 640 -19.08 -15.56 22.51
N LYS A 641 -19.53 -16.65 23.13
CA LYS A 641 -20.01 -16.71 24.52
C LYS A 641 -18.92 -17.34 25.39
N ILE A 642 -18.53 -16.70 26.49
CA ILE A 642 -17.34 -17.12 27.25
C ILE A 642 -17.67 -17.24 28.74
N LEU A 643 -17.27 -18.37 29.35
CA LEU A 643 -17.32 -18.58 30.80
C LEU A 643 -15.91 -18.74 31.34
N LEU A 644 -15.56 -17.95 32.35
CA LEU A 644 -14.33 -18.07 33.11
C LEU A 644 -14.67 -18.49 34.55
N THR A 645 -13.90 -19.40 35.15
CA THR A 645 -14.06 -19.72 36.57
C THR A 645 -12.76 -19.59 37.35
N SER A 646 -12.87 -19.18 38.62
CA SER A 646 -11.73 -19.14 39.54
C SER A 646 -12.15 -19.23 41.00
N GLY A 647 -11.20 -19.58 41.84
CA GLY A 647 -11.25 -19.33 43.29
C GLY A 647 -11.41 -17.85 43.65
N ALA A 648 -11.85 -17.58 44.89
CA ALA A 648 -12.01 -16.23 45.44
C ALA A 648 -10.66 -15.67 45.95
N GLN A 649 -9.79 -15.28 45.02
CA GLN A 649 -8.47 -14.68 45.31
C GLN A 649 -8.43 -13.21 44.88
N ALA A 650 -7.85 -12.34 45.72
CA ALA A 650 -7.82 -10.89 45.48
C ALA A 650 -7.06 -10.51 44.20
N GLU A 651 -5.95 -11.18 43.91
CA GLU A 651 -5.11 -10.93 42.73
C GLU A 651 -5.85 -11.22 41.41
N ILE A 652 -6.67 -12.27 41.38
CA ILE A 652 -7.48 -12.62 40.20
C ILE A 652 -8.60 -11.61 39.99
N LYS A 653 -9.19 -11.13 41.10
CA LYS A 653 -10.25 -10.12 41.09
C LYS A 653 -9.78 -8.81 40.50
N GLU A 654 -8.54 -8.41 40.76
CA GLU A 654 -7.94 -7.23 40.14
C GLU A 654 -7.85 -7.42 38.62
N VAL A 655 -7.32 -8.56 38.17
CA VAL A 655 -7.11 -8.84 36.74
C VAL A 655 -8.43 -8.97 35.96
N LEU A 656 -9.45 -9.61 36.51
CA LEU A 656 -10.73 -9.91 35.84
C LEU A 656 -11.87 -8.95 36.21
N SER A 657 -11.59 -7.87 36.95
CA SER A 657 -12.58 -6.90 37.47
C SER A 657 -13.49 -6.27 36.41
N GLU A 658 -13.07 -6.26 35.15
CA GLU A 658 -13.80 -5.69 34.02
C GLU A 658 -14.90 -6.60 33.45
N PHE A 659 -14.91 -7.89 33.82
CA PHE A 659 -15.91 -8.85 33.35
C PHE A 659 -17.07 -8.97 34.35
N PRO A 660 -18.32 -9.13 33.88
CA PRO A 660 -19.45 -9.47 34.74
C PRO A 660 -19.14 -10.69 35.62
N CYS A 661 -19.34 -10.56 36.93
CA CYS A 661 -18.88 -11.54 37.92
C CYS A 661 -20.01 -11.98 38.84
N ILE A 662 -20.23 -13.30 38.95
CA ILE A 662 -21.06 -13.92 39.98
C ILE A 662 -20.13 -14.43 41.07
N GLU A 663 -20.17 -13.79 42.26
CA GLU A 663 -19.29 -14.10 43.39
C GLU A 663 -20.10 -14.69 44.55
N TYR A 664 -19.74 -15.91 44.99
CA TYR A 664 -20.50 -16.70 45.97
C TYR A 664 -20.96 -15.91 47.21
N ASP A 665 -20.05 -15.14 47.84
CA ASP A 665 -20.35 -14.42 49.09
C ASP A 665 -21.17 -13.14 48.89
N LYS A 666 -21.18 -12.57 47.68
CA LYS A 666 -21.98 -11.38 47.37
C LYS A 666 -23.45 -11.76 47.14
N GLU A 667 -23.68 -12.84 46.40
CA GLU A 667 -25.02 -13.32 46.05
C GLU A 667 -25.82 -13.86 47.26
N ARG A 668 -25.15 -14.13 48.39
CA ARG A 668 -25.81 -14.53 49.65
C ARG A 668 -26.09 -13.39 50.63
N LYS A 669 -25.47 -12.22 50.44
CA LYS A 669 -25.64 -11.05 51.32
C LYS A 669 -26.66 -10.05 50.77
N GLY A 670 -27.24 -10.32 49.60
CA GLY A 670 -28.26 -9.52 48.92
C GLY A 670 -29.66 -10.11 49.04
#